data_AF-A0A9P5WNI7-F1
#
_entry.id   AF-A0A9P5WNI7-F1
#
_cell.length_a   1.000
_cell.length_b   1.000
_cell.length_c   1.000
_cell.angle_alpha   90.00
_cell.angle_beta   90.00
_cell.angle_gamma   90.00
#
_symmetry.space_group_name_H-M   'P 1'
#
loop_
_entity.id
_entity.type
_entity.pdbx_description
1 polymer ?
#
loop_
_entity_poly.entity_id
_entity_poly.type
_entity_poly.pdbx_seq_one_letter_code
_entity_poly.pdbx_strand_id
1 'polypeptide(L)'
;MSKPADPANTRPPKAAVDPTVGETALHQIQDSIKPPPPASGIQSRFNSAGNTAFKAGETLLSTKEMIDQGMNGYSAVTKTFGDPRNEILNNMIQLTDKLVDIGKVVPFIAPAFVVLKFIIDIEKKAREADEKCQDLMERINFMISHILVLERIEIMDTLRTVLQRVQDVLKEAAALIEAYRKQGKIARRLKMSNTQNFESMAGKISSCSSDLMMSLQIQQTGDLSVLKRSVPRDLVAEDFIKEHGGQDVINSNPELVKLFADKVHLVMSDKVMEQMQSNMHELMAENQHQIEELIRQSSATGVADMIKAIASQQREWEAELKLTCVQCEKEYVVSANGPSACGYHPGVGNANRYNCCHNTTPCKTGYHQSEHHSKYPYSTFFIWAYGLLGYHDMVDYWANIRDFDLDVRDSTQIARVGQLLRWKTCLSPVTTPLMLVSVGDVRDNRSCYLQVFDVTSLERARIEAINTGNTVIFKNAPEEEETAFSMAEWIMDQETQQITGIKLTVKVTSTKTATICVVPIDPKSLKMPSGKSIEYLSRATTEIFKPDKPYEFPETILRGPHLSETRLREPREFKTKASPKVPLVLMTPYEMVANNSVMTSVPEIDRFLGFWRGLNKAPLSSQNQIVLMSAKAEYRLVGEEEYRPVKWFGLRSGTKFPISIAPMESVDIPFEFVVDKPQAVIERRSVAINFAHLTIHNPLRVRVTFTDVEGETVSLVQEYVHKVNGVTTRQEEDIGFFYLDDVDLSQRTLITIKEPKDPKKHVVDICAGYALTNKISELDLRRIVHNAEHTGVTQVDMKIGFSDLGLNWNCWALVDLSCKRVYGFKVMAIHGSMTPVKYSGCLGYAPCPLYGGDGLETRPIQYADEENNELITEHRDEIVVVEDDTYDDDVDPDPTPAPAPAIAREAGSAAPAPSPVATPTPTTVVSTTSASEKEVAVVPIKATEVADNGSVVAAVASSTPVSPSNATIDMLQTKIAALEARIEVSERHEALMAKILALEKKLEAKEVVPASAVASQGVDRVSVLENRLASMDQKMDTMNINLRLLDGNVSRLANSLEKIASILSV
;
A
#
# COMPACT_ATOMS: atom_id res chain seq x y z
N MET A 1 20.39 53.11 -53.83
CA MET A 1 20.42 53.26 -55.31
C MET A 1 20.59 51.89 -55.94
N SER A 2 20.15 51.72 -57.19
CA SER A 2 20.52 50.69 -58.17
C SER A 2 20.40 49.19 -57.84
N LYS A 3 19.76 48.48 -58.77
CA LYS A 3 19.33 47.06 -58.76
C LYS A 3 20.47 46.01 -58.99
N PRO A 4 20.18 44.70 -58.84
CA PRO A 4 21.15 43.60 -58.87
C PRO A 4 21.10 42.78 -60.19
N ALA A 5 21.65 41.56 -60.17
CA ALA A 5 21.44 40.50 -61.18
C ALA A 5 21.13 39.14 -60.50
N ASP A 6 20.36 38.28 -61.18
CA ASP A 6 19.79 37.02 -60.67
C ASP A 6 20.80 35.85 -60.57
N PRO A 7 20.40 34.70 -59.97
CA PRO A 7 19.81 33.66 -60.82
C PRO A 7 18.50 33.01 -60.30
N ALA A 8 17.81 32.33 -61.22
CA ALA A 8 16.59 31.53 -61.01
C ALA A 8 16.88 30.20 -60.23
N ASN A 9 15.91 29.37 -59.79
CA ASN A 9 14.62 29.09 -60.41
C ASN A 9 13.52 28.49 -59.48
N THR A 10 12.28 28.60 -59.98
CA THR A 10 10.96 28.00 -59.60
C THR A 10 10.92 26.58 -58.98
N ARG A 11 9.86 26.09 -58.27
CA ARG A 11 8.55 26.58 -57.74
C ARG A 11 7.97 25.54 -56.70
N PRO A 12 6.86 25.79 -55.96
CA PRO A 12 6.57 25.14 -54.68
C PRO A 12 5.21 24.32 -54.59
N PRO A 13 4.24 24.53 -53.66
CA PRO A 13 3.87 23.48 -52.68
C PRO A 13 2.35 23.17 -52.56
N LYS A 14 1.95 22.27 -51.62
CA LYS A 14 0.66 22.11 -50.86
C LYS A 14 0.47 20.65 -50.40
N ALA A 15 -0.36 20.26 -49.42
CA ALA A 15 -1.13 20.96 -48.36
C ALA A 15 -1.50 19.93 -47.24
N ALA A 16 -2.11 20.38 -46.14
CA ALA A 16 -2.67 19.53 -45.07
C ALA A 16 -4.16 19.17 -45.31
N VAL A 17 -4.69 18.18 -44.57
CA VAL A 17 -6.12 18.02 -44.18
C VAL A 17 -6.28 16.91 -43.10
N ASP A 18 -7.36 16.98 -42.31
CA ASP A 18 -7.72 16.09 -41.19
C ASP A 18 -8.18 14.66 -41.57
N PRO A 19 -8.20 13.71 -40.60
CA PRO A 19 -8.75 12.36 -40.74
C PRO A 19 -10.18 12.20 -40.17
N THR A 20 -11.05 11.40 -40.80
CA THR A 20 -12.24 10.80 -40.15
C THR A 20 -12.94 9.73 -41.03
N VAL A 21 -13.46 8.64 -40.41
CA VAL A 21 -14.31 7.57 -41.00
C VAL A 21 -13.61 6.67 -42.06
N GLY A 22 -13.83 5.35 -42.16
CA GLY A 22 -14.59 4.39 -41.34
C GLY A 22 -14.74 3.01 -42.02
N GLU A 23 -15.68 2.19 -41.51
CA GLU A 23 -16.29 0.98 -42.11
C GLU A 23 -15.46 -0.33 -42.28
N THR A 24 -15.66 -1.23 -41.30
CA THR A 24 -16.13 -2.64 -41.42
C THR A 24 -15.97 -3.48 -42.71
N ALA A 25 -15.33 -4.65 -42.49
CA ALA A 25 -15.80 -6.00 -42.83
C ALA A 25 -15.81 -6.54 -44.28
N LEU A 26 -15.14 -7.70 -44.47
CA LEU A 26 -15.79 -8.91 -45.01
C LEU A 26 -15.03 -10.20 -44.60
N HIS A 27 -15.62 -11.36 -44.90
CA HIS A 27 -15.29 -12.68 -44.34
C HIS A 27 -14.75 -13.64 -45.43
N GLN A 28 -14.07 -14.71 -44.99
CA GLN A 28 -13.77 -15.96 -45.72
C GLN A 28 -12.79 -15.91 -46.90
N ILE A 29 -11.72 -16.71 -46.78
CA ILE A 29 -11.43 -17.86 -47.66
C ILE A 29 -10.71 -18.92 -46.79
N GLN A 30 -10.82 -20.20 -47.17
CA GLN A 30 -10.33 -21.34 -46.40
C GLN A 30 -9.17 -22.07 -47.11
N ASP A 31 -8.48 -22.91 -46.34
CA ASP A 31 -7.62 -24.04 -46.74
C ASP A 31 -6.40 -23.77 -47.66
N SER A 32 -5.18 -24.08 -47.18
CA SER A 32 -4.22 -25.03 -47.82
C SER A 32 -2.75 -24.92 -47.34
N ILE A 33 -2.40 -25.43 -46.16
CA ILE A 33 -1.03 -25.92 -45.88
C ILE A 33 -1.12 -27.23 -45.06
N LYS A 34 -0.39 -28.27 -45.48
CA LYS A 34 -0.25 -29.56 -44.75
C LYS A 34 0.95 -29.52 -43.79
N PRO A 35 0.88 -30.15 -42.60
CA PRO A 35 2.07 -30.51 -41.84
C PRO A 35 2.83 -31.69 -42.49
N PRO A 36 4.16 -31.75 -42.41
CA PRO A 36 4.96 -32.89 -42.86
C PRO A 36 4.91 -34.09 -41.88
N PRO A 37 5.25 -35.31 -42.32
CA PRO A 37 5.08 -36.54 -41.53
C PRO A 37 6.19 -36.79 -40.49
N PRO A 38 5.93 -37.63 -39.47
CA PRO A 38 6.92 -37.98 -38.45
C PRO A 38 7.98 -38.95 -39.00
N ALA A 39 9.26 -38.57 -38.92
CA ALA A 39 10.38 -39.47 -39.16
C ALA A 39 10.77 -40.20 -37.86
N SER A 40 11.07 -41.50 -37.94
CA SER A 40 11.33 -42.36 -36.78
C SER A 40 12.79 -42.78 -36.67
N GLY A 41 13.29 -42.82 -35.42
CA GLY A 41 14.44 -43.62 -35.02
C GLY A 41 15.82 -42.97 -35.12
N ILE A 42 16.41 -42.71 -33.94
CA ILE A 42 17.57 -43.49 -33.47
C ILE A 42 17.48 -43.57 -31.94
N GLN A 43 17.73 -44.75 -31.37
CA GLN A 43 17.81 -44.94 -29.92
C GLN A 43 19.28 -44.93 -29.49
N SER A 44 19.61 -44.18 -28.43
CA SER A 44 20.03 -44.76 -27.14
C SER A 44 20.86 -43.77 -26.29
N ARG A 45 20.92 -44.06 -24.98
CA ARG A 45 21.86 -43.51 -23.98
C ARG A 45 21.79 -41.98 -23.76
N PHE A 46 20.94 -41.57 -22.83
CA PHE A 46 21.39 -41.41 -21.43
C PHE A 46 20.26 -41.77 -20.46
N ASN A 47 20.59 -42.46 -19.37
CA ASN A 47 19.68 -42.82 -18.29
C ASN A 47 20.19 -42.17 -16.99
N SER A 48 19.38 -41.37 -16.31
CA SER A 48 19.73 -40.81 -14.99
C SER A 48 18.51 -40.46 -14.15
N ALA A 49 18.51 -40.90 -12.89
CA ALA A 49 17.61 -40.53 -11.78
C ALA A 49 16.08 -40.65 -11.98
N GLY A 50 15.47 -39.89 -12.90
CA GLY A 50 14.01 -39.71 -13.00
C GLY A 50 13.24 -41.02 -13.17
N ASN A 51 13.67 -41.86 -14.12
CA ASN A 51 13.05 -43.18 -14.33
C ASN A 51 13.28 -44.16 -13.17
N THR A 52 14.30 -43.95 -12.34
CA THR A 52 14.53 -44.74 -11.13
C THR A 52 13.58 -44.32 -10.01
N ALA A 53 13.31 -43.01 -9.86
CA ALA A 53 12.29 -42.51 -8.94
C ALA A 53 10.88 -42.92 -9.39
N PHE A 54 10.56 -42.83 -10.69
CA PHE A 54 9.26 -43.25 -11.21
C PHE A 54 9.05 -44.76 -11.07
N LYS A 55 10.06 -45.59 -11.40
CA LYS A 55 9.97 -47.04 -11.14
C LYS A 55 10.00 -47.40 -9.66
N ALA A 56 10.66 -46.63 -8.80
CA ALA A 56 10.52 -46.80 -7.35
C ALA A 56 9.09 -46.46 -6.91
N GLY A 57 8.43 -45.49 -7.52
CA GLY A 57 7.01 -45.16 -7.35
C GLY A 57 6.07 -46.28 -7.84
N GLU A 58 6.25 -46.79 -9.06
CA GLU A 58 5.50 -47.96 -9.57
C GLU A 58 5.75 -49.20 -8.73
N THR A 59 6.99 -49.43 -8.26
CA THR A 59 7.32 -50.55 -7.38
C THR A 59 6.75 -50.35 -5.99
N LEU A 60 6.67 -49.11 -5.47
CA LEU A 60 5.99 -48.81 -4.20
C LEU A 60 4.47 -48.96 -4.32
N LEU A 61 3.86 -48.59 -5.45
CA LEU A 61 2.45 -48.84 -5.73
C LEU A 61 2.17 -50.34 -5.85
N SER A 62 2.97 -51.09 -6.62
CA SER A 62 2.84 -52.54 -6.74
C SER A 62 3.14 -53.28 -5.42
N THR A 63 4.12 -52.80 -4.64
CA THR A 63 4.40 -53.36 -3.30
C THR A 63 3.31 -52.98 -2.30
N LYS A 64 2.67 -51.81 -2.45
CA LYS A 64 1.48 -51.44 -1.67
C LYS A 64 0.29 -52.33 -2.03
N GLU A 65 0.05 -52.60 -3.31
CA GLU A 65 -0.95 -53.59 -3.76
C GLU A 65 -0.66 -55.01 -3.23
N MET A 66 0.62 -55.40 -3.06
CA MET A 66 1.01 -56.68 -2.45
C MET A 66 0.93 -56.67 -0.90
N ILE A 67 1.13 -55.53 -0.24
CA ILE A 67 1.01 -55.38 1.22
C ILE A 67 -0.46 -55.25 1.65
N ASP A 68 -1.30 -54.56 0.88
CA ASP A 68 -2.75 -54.49 1.08
C ASP A 68 -3.42 -55.86 0.89
N GLN A 69 -2.83 -56.73 0.04
CA GLN A 69 -3.18 -58.16 -0.06
C GLN A 69 -2.62 -59.02 1.10
N GLY A 70 -1.67 -58.50 1.90
CA GLY A 70 -0.93 -59.25 2.90
C GLY A 70 -1.27 -58.96 4.37
N MET A 71 -1.73 -57.75 4.72
CA MET A 71 -1.89 -57.33 6.12
C MET A 71 -3.27 -56.75 6.52
N ASN A 72 -4.25 -56.69 5.61
CA ASN A 72 -5.63 -56.34 5.95
C ASN A 72 -6.49 -57.59 6.17
N GLY A 73 -6.88 -57.85 7.42
CA GLY A 73 -7.63 -59.05 7.86
C GLY A 73 -9.00 -59.29 7.21
N TYR A 74 -9.50 -58.34 6.40
CA TYR A 74 -10.72 -58.47 5.60
C TYR A 74 -10.50 -58.98 4.17
N SER A 75 -9.27 -58.96 3.63
CA SER A 75 -9.03 -59.31 2.21
C SER A 75 -9.07 -60.83 1.93
N ALA A 76 -9.34 -61.66 2.94
CA ALA A 76 -9.60 -63.10 2.82
C ALA A 76 -10.99 -63.42 2.23
N VAL A 77 -11.52 -62.55 1.35
CA VAL A 77 -12.64 -62.87 0.46
C VAL A 77 -12.07 -63.38 -0.86
N THR A 78 -11.98 -64.71 -0.99
CA THR A 78 -11.76 -65.36 -2.30
C THR A 78 -12.74 -64.79 -3.31
N LYS A 79 -12.24 -64.15 -4.40
CA LYS A 79 -13.09 -63.58 -5.45
C LYS A 79 -14.09 -64.62 -5.94
N THR A 80 -15.36 -64.40 -5.62
CA THR A 80 -16.45 -65.37 -5.71
C THR A 80 -17.01 -65.44 -7.13
N PHE A 81 -16.15 -65.82 -8.10
CA PHE A 81 -16.47 -65.93 -9.53
C PHE A 81 -17.91 -66.47 -9.76
N GLY A 82 -18.67 -65.73 -10.55
CA GLY A 82 -20.08 -66.02 -10.84
C GLY A 82 -20.24 -67.23 -11.76
N ASP A 83 -21.35 -67.95 -11.62
CA ASP A 83 -21.79 -68.88 -12.66
C ASP A 83 -22.52 -68.06 -13.74
N PRO A 84 -22.08 -68.06 -15.02
CA PRO A 84 -22.75 -67.31 -16.09
C PRO A 84 -24.20 -67.77 -16.38
N ARG A 85 -24.72 -68.78 -15.68
CA ARG A 85 -26.09 -69.32 -15.83
C ARG A 85 -27.09 -68.83 -14.78
N ASN A 86 -26.69 -68.04 -13.77
CA ASN A 86 -27.59 -67.55 -12.72
C ASN A 86 -27.38 -66.04 -12.45
N GLU A 87 -28.10 -65.22 -13.21
CA GLU A 87 -28.04 -63.74 -13.13
C GLU A 87 -28.43 -63.21 -11.75
N ILE A 88 -29.42 -63.81 -11.10
CA ILE A 88 -29.92 -63.43 -9.76
C ILE A 88 -28.79 -63.54 -8.71
N LEU A 89 -28.04 -64.64 -8.74
CA LEU A 89 -26.91 -64.89 -7.85
C LEU A 89 -25.74 -63.94 -8.13
N ASN A 90 -25.48 -63.64 -9.41
CA ASN A 90 -24.45 -62.69 -9.82
C ASN A 90 -24.78 -61.25 -9.38
N ASN A 91 -26.06 -60.86 -9.44
CA ASN A 91 -26.55 -59.59 -8.91
C ASN A 91 -26.41 -59.54 -7.38
N MET A 92 -26.67 -60.64 -6.65
CA MET A 92 -26.47 -60.69 -5.20
C MET A 92 -24.99 -60.52 -4.82
N ILE A 93 -24.05 -61.08 -5.60
CA ILE A 93 -22.61 -60.90 -5.41
C ILE A 93 -22.24 -59.41 -5.60
N GLN A 94 -22.65 -58.78 -6.70
CA GLN A 94 -22.38 -57.35 -6.93
C GLN A 94 -23.00 -56.42 -5.88
N LEU A 95 -24.18 -56.75 -5.36
CA LEU A 95 -24.80 -56.02 -4.25
C LEU A 95 -24.02 -56.21 -2.95
N THR A 96 -23.47 -57.41 -2.70
CA THR A 96 -22.65 -57.70 -1.52
C THR A 96 -21.36 -56.87 -1.53
N ASP A 97 -20.65 -56.80 -2.66
CA ASP A 97 -19.43 -56.00 -2.80
C ASP A 97 -19.69 -54.51 -2.49
N LYS A 98 -20.77 -53.93 -3.06
CA LYS A 98 -21.19 -52.54 -2.78
C LYS A 98 -21.64 -52.32 -1.33
N LEU A 99 -22.28 -53.32 -0.73
CA LEU A 99 -22.73 -53.27 0.66
C LEU A 99 -21.55 -53.35 1.66
N VAL A 100 -20.44 -53.98 1.29
CA VAL A 100 -19.18 -53.94 2.06
C VAL A 100 -18.62 -52.51 2.09
N ASP A 101 -18.60 -51.79 0.96
CA ASP A 101 -18.12 -50.40 0.93
C ASP A 101 -18.98 -49.47 1.79
N ILE A 102 -20.30 -49.64 1.77
CA ILE A 102 -21.20 -48.87 2.67
C ILE A 102 -21.04 -49.31 4.14
N GLY A 103 -20.75 -50.59 4.39
CA GLY A 103 -20.39 -51.09 5.72
C GLY A 103 -19.14 -50.42 6.32
N LYS A 104 -18.25 -49.87 5.50
CA LYS A 104 -17.08 -49.07 5.95
C LYS A 104 -17.51 -47.70 6.52
N VAL A 105 -18.57 -47.11 5.96
CA VAL A 105 -19.12 -45.81 6.37
C VAL A 105 -20.19 -45.96 7.45
N VAL A 106 -20.91 -47.08 7.44
CA VAL A 106 -22.06 -47.38 8.31
C VAL A 106 -21.86 -48.74 8.99
N PRO A 107 -21.04 -48.82 10.06
CA PRO A 107 -20.58 -50.11 10.62
C PRO A 107 -21.69 -51.07 11.06
N PHE A 108 -22.85 -50.55 11.50
CA PHE A 108 -23.97 -51.40 11.93
C PHE A 108 -24.69 -52.12 10.77
N ILE A 109 -24.38 -51.82 9.51
CA ILE A 109 -24.85 -52.57 8.33
C ILE A 109 -24.00 -53.82 8.07
N ALA A 110 -22.83 -53.97 8.69
CA ALA A 110 -21.94 -55.12 8.50
C ALA A 110 -22.62 -56.51 8.61
N PRO A 111 -23.55 -56.78 9.54
CA PRO A 111 -24.22 -58.08 9.60
C PRO A 111 -24.98 -58.46 8.32
N ALA A 112 -25.50 -57.47 7.58
CA ALA A 112 -26.24 -57.72 6.34
C ALA A 112 -25.37 -58.33 5.24
N PHE A 113 -24.11 -57.88 5.08
CA PHE A 113 -23.20 -58.48 4.09
C PHE A 113 -22.80 -59.90 4.48
N VAL A 114 -22.66 -60.18 5.78
CA VAL A 114 -22.32 -61.53 6.28
C VAL A 114 -23.45 -62.51 5.95
N VAL A 115 -24.71 -62.12 6.17
CA VAL A 115 -25.88 -62.93 5.82
C VAL A 115 -26.03 -63.10 4.31
N LEU A 116 -25.82 -62.06 3.50
CA LEU A 116 -25.85 -62.19 2.04
C LEU A 116 -24.77 -63.14 1.52
N LYS A 117 -23.54 -63.04 2.04
CA LYS A 117 -22.45 -63.97 1.70
C LYS A 117 -22.81 -65.41 2.07
N PHE A 118 -23.47 -65.64 3.20
CA PHE A 118 -23.94 -66.96 3.61
C PHE A 118 -24.98 -67.53 2.62
N ILE A 119 -25.95 -66.72 2.17
CA ILE A 119 -26.92 -67.11 1.13
C ILE A 119 -26.21 -67.44 -0.19
N ILE A 120 -25.29 -66.58 -0.64
CA ILE A 120 -24.46 -66.81 -1.83
C ILE A 120 -23.68 -68.13 -1.72
N ASP A 121 -23.08 -68.40 -0.56
CA ASP A 121 -22.28 -69.60 -0.32
C ASP A 121 -23.12 -70.88 -0.16
N ILE A 122 -24.42 -70.79 0.12
CA ILE A 122 -25.37 -71.91 0.02
C ILE A 122 -25.74 -72.16 -1.43
N GLU A 123 -26.16 -71.11 -2.14
CA GLU A 123 -26.68 -71.22 -3.51
C GLU A 123 -25.59 -71.56 -4.53
N LYS A 124 -24.33 -71.12 -4.33
CA LYS A 124 -23.16 -71.62 -5.08
C LYS A 124 -22.86 -73.11 -4.85
N LYS A 125 -23.30 -73.69 -3.73
CA LYS A 125 -23.16 -75.14 -3.43
C LYS A 125 -24.36 -75.97 -3.89
N ALA A 126 -25.48 -75.33 -4.24
CA ALA A 126 -26.66 -76.00 -4.75
C ALA A 126 -26.40 -76.55 -6.16
N ARG A 127 -26.60 -77.85 -6.35
CA ARG A 127 -26.37 -78.53 -7.65
C ARG A 127 -27.47 -78.28 -8.69
N GLU A 128 -28.53 -77.57 -8.32
CA GLU A 128 -29.70 -77.33 -9.16
C GLU A 128 -30.37 -76.00 -8.81
N ALA A 129 -30.80 -75.27 -9.85
CA ALA A 129 -31.68 -74.12 -9.68
C ALA A 129 -33.03 -74.58 -9.09
N ASP A 130 -33.64 -73.73 -8.26
CA ASP A 130 -34.92 -73.97 -7.63
C ASP A 130 -35.70 -72.65 -7.61
N GLU A 131 -36.88 -72.64 -8.22
CA GLU A 131 -37.66 -71.43 -8.48
C GLU A 131 -38.06 -70.68 -7.20
N LYS A 132 -38.26 -71.40 -6.08
CA LYS A 132 -38.61 -70.77 -4.79
C LYS A 132 -37.41 -70.06 -4.18
N CYS A 133 -36.22 -70.65 -4.26
CA CYS A 133 -34.97 -70.00 -3.87
C CYS A 133 -34.64 -68.80 -4.76
N GLN A 134 -34.89 -68.92 -6.08
CA GLN A 134 -34.67 -67.82 -7.03
C GLN A 134 -35.64 -66.64 -6.81
N ASP A 135 -36.94 -66.91 -6.63
CA ASP A 135 -37.92 -65.87 -6.29
C ASP A 135 -37.54 -65.14 -4.99
N LEU A 136 -37.14 -65.89 -3.97
CA LEU A 136 -36.72 -65.33 -2.69
C LEU A 136 -35.43 -64.51 -2.80
N MET A 137 -34.44 -64.96 -3.58
CA MET A 137 -33.22 -64.20 -3.85
C MET A 137 -33.49 -62.90 -4.62
N GLU A 138 -34.41 -62.88 -5.58
CA GLU A 138 -34.79 -61.64 -6.28
C GLU A 138 -35.42 -60.61 -5.33
N ARG A 139 -36.31 -61.05 -4.42
CA ARG A 139 -36.89 -60.17 -3.38
C ARG A 139 -35.83 -59.64 -2.42
N ILE A 140 -34.84 -60.46 -2.06
CA ILE A 140 -33.70 -60.05 -1.23
C ILE A 140 -32.83 -59.01 -1.98
N ASN A 141 -32.48 -59.27 -3.24
CA ASN A 141 -31.72 -58.34 -4.07
C ASN A 141 -32.43 -56.98 -4.19
N PHE A 142 -33.76 -56.99 -4.40
CA PHE A 142 -34.57 -55.77 -4.42
C PHE A 142 -34.46 -55.00 -3.09
N MET A 143 -34.72 -55.67 -1.96
CA MET A 143 -34.65 -55.06 -0.62
C MET A 143 -33.27 -54.46 -0.31
N ILE A 144 -32.19 -55.19 -0.63
CA ILE A 144 -30.80 -54.76 -0.40
C ILE A 144 -30.41 -53.58 -1.29
N SER A 145 -30.89 -53.53 -2.54
CA SER A 145 -30.54 -52.45 -3.47
C SER A 145 -30.88 -51.05 -2.94
N HIS A 146 -31.93 -50.93 -2.12
CA HIS A 146 -32.31 -49.67 -1.48
C HIS A 146 -31.38 -49.26 -0.31
N ILE A 147 -30.72 -50.21 0.35
CA ILE A 147 -29.71 -49.91 1.39
C ILE A 147 -28.53 -49.13 0.78
N LEU A 148 -28.29 -49.26 -0.53
CA LEU A 148 -27.19 -48.56 -1.19
C LEU A 148 -27.31 -47.02 -1.17
N VAL A 149 -28.48 -46.48 -0.86
CA VAL A 149 -28.70 -45.02 -0.76
C VAL A 149 -28.13 -44.44 0.57
N LEU A 150 -27.81 -45.28 1.56
CA LEU A 150 -27.26 -44.86 2.86
C LEU A 150 -25.91 -44.14 2.79
N GLU A 151 -25.17 -44.24 1.67
CA GLU A 151 -23.94 -43.47 1.44
C GLU A 151 -24.16 -41.95 1.60
N ARG A 152 -25.39 -41.45 1.39
CA ARG A 152 -25.69 -40.01 1.22
C ARG A 152 -26.82 -39.49 2.12
N ILE A 153 -27.24 -40.26 3.13
CA ILE A 153 -28.39 -39.93 3.99
C ILE A 153 -27.98 -39.98 5.47
N GLU A 154 -28.38 -38.95 6.23
CA GLU A 154 -28.17 -38.89 7.69
C GLU A 154 -29.07 -39.92 8.41
N ILE A 155 -28.47 -40.71 9.31
CA ILE A 155 -29.11 -41.91 9.85
C ILE A 155 -29.87 -41.61 11.14
N MET A 156 -31.18 -41.41 11.01
CA MET A 156 -32.11 -41.30 12.13
C MET A 156 -32.35 -42.65 12.83
N ASP A 157 -32.70 -42.65 14.12
CA ASP A 157 -32.95 -43.89 14.88
C ASP A 157 -34.19 -44.68 14.41
N THR A 158 -35.16 -44.02 13.78
CA THR A 158 -36.27 -44.68 13.08
C THR A 158 -35.76 -45.55 11.92
N LEU A 159 -34.86 -44.99 11.10
CA LEU A 159 -34.20 -45.69 10.01
C LEU A 159 -33.28 -46.81 10.53
N ARG A 160 -32.53 -46.57 11.62
CA ARG A 160 -31.76 -47.61 12.32
C ARG A 160 -32.63 -48.80 12.74
N THR A 161 -33.83 -48.54 13.27
CA THR A 161 -34.79 -49.56 13.69
C THR A 161 -35.32 -50.38 12.50
N VAL A 162 -35.61 -49.73 11.37
CA VAL A 162 -36.01 -50.42 10.13
C VAL A 162 -34.85 -51.26 9.58
N LEU A 163 -33.62 -50.75 9.57
CA LEU A 163 -32.44 -51.48 9.10
C LEU A 163 -32.08 -52.69 9.98
N GLN A 164 -32.33 -52.62 11.30
CA GLN A 164 -32.24 -53.80 12.17
C GLN A 164 -33.27 -54.86 11.76
N ARG A 165 -34.54 -54.47 11.56
CA ARG A 165 -35.58 -55.40 11.10
C ARG A 165 -35.29 -56.01 9.72
N VAL A 166 -34.62 -55.27 8.82
CA VAL A 166 -34.10 -55.81 7.56
C VAL A 166 -33.08 -56.92 7.82
N GLN A 167 -32.12 -56.71 8.73
CA GLN A 167 -31.13 -57.74 9.09
C GLN A 167 -31.78 -59.00 9.67
N ASP A 168 -32.79 -58.85 10.53
CA ASP A 168 -33.45 -59.99 11.14
C ASP A 168 -34.29 -60.79 10.12
N VAL A 169 -34.99 -60.12 9.19
CA VAL A 169 -35.66 -60.79 8.06
C VAL A 169 -34.65 -61.48 7.13
N LEU A 170 -33.46 -60.91 6.91
CA LEU A 170 -32.40 -61.56 6.13
C LEU A 170 -31.89 -62.84 6.82
N LYS A 171 -31.68 -62.84 8.14
CA LYS A 171 -31.27 -64.04 8.90
C LYS A 171 -32.31 -65.16 8.75
N GLU A 172 -33.59 -64.85 8.96
CA GLU A 172 -34.67 -65.82 8.81
C GLU A 172 -34.75 -66.37 7.37
N ALA A 173 -34.59 -65.51 6.36
CA ALA A 173 -34.59 -65.91 4.96
C ALA A 173 -33.40 -66.82 4.62
N ALA A 174 -32.22 -66.52 5.14
CA ALA A 174 -31.04 -67.37 4.98
C ALA A 174 -31.22 -68.74 5.65
N ALA A 175 -31.77 -68.76 6.87
CA ALA A 175 -32.10 -69.99 7.59
C ALA A 175 -33.15 -70.84 6.87
N LEU A 176 -34.16 -70.21 6.25
CA LEU A 176 -35.16 -70.87 5.39
C LEU A 176 -34.53 -71.46 4.12
N ILE A 177 -33.70 -70.70 3.41
CA ILE A 177 -32.98 -71.18 2.22
C ILE A 177 -32.10 -72.37 2.60
N GLU A 178 -31.33 -72.28 3.68
CA GLU A 178 -30.48 -73.38 4.12
C GLU A 178 -31.29 -74.64 4.50
N ALA A 179 -32.36 -74.50 5.30
CA ALA A 179 -33.21 -75.61 5.68
C ALA A 179 -33.90 -76.28 4.48
N TYR A 180 -34.33 -75.48 3.50
CA TYR A 180 -34.92 -75.96 2.24
C TYR A 180 -33.89 -76.64 1.32
N ARG A 181 -32.66 -76.11 1.25
CA ARG A 181 -31.56 -76.74 0.50
C ARG A 181 -31.04 -78.02 1.16
N LYS A 182 -31.12 -78.14 2.51
CA LYS A 182 -30.84 -79.36 3.28
C LYS A 182 -31.87 -80.49 3.05
N GLN A 183 -33.12 -80.19 2.65
CA GLN A 183 -34.10 -81.21 2.26
C GLN A 183 -33.75 -81.86 0.91
N GLY A 184 -34.02 -83.15 0.76
CA GLY A 184 -33.90 -83.87 -0.51
C GLY A 184 -34.95 -83.42 -1.53
N LYS A 185 -34.64 -83.56 -2.83
CA LYS A 185 -35.46 -83.01 -3.93
C LYS A 185 -36.92 -83.46 -3.93
N ILE A 186 -37.20 -84.71 -3.55
CA ILE A 186 -38.58 -85.23 -3.42
C ILE A 186 -39.31 -84.53 -2.26
N ALA A 187 -38.65 -84.34 -1.11
CA ALA A 187 -39.23 -83.67 0.05
C ALA A 187 -39.44 -82.16 -0.17
N ARG A 188 -38.52 -81.48 -0.88
CA ARG A 188 -38.68 -80.08 -1.31
C ARG A 188 -39.97 -79.83 -2.09
N ARG A 189 -40.39 -80.80 -2.90
CA ARG A 189 -41.57 -80.76 -3.78
C ARG A 189 -42.85 -81.17 -3.06
N LEU A 190 -42.86 -82.34 -2.40
CA LEU A 190 -44.05 -82.92 -1.78
C LEU A 190 -44.55 -82.20 -0.51
N LYS A 191 -43.75 -81.35 0.13
CA LYS A 191 -44.07 -80.80 1.46
C LYS A 191 -44.66 -79.40 1.36
N MET A 192 -46.00 -79.31 1.39
CA MET A 192 -46.73 -78.05 1.13
C MET A 192 -46.49 -76.92 2.13
N SER A 193 -46.08 -77.24 3.36
CA SER A 193 -45.66 -76.21 4.33
C SER A 193 -44.41 -75.44 3.87
N ASN A 194 -43.60 -75.99 2.95
CA ASN A 194 -42.53 -75.24 2.32
C ASN A 194 -43.07 -74.04 1.51
N THR A 195 -44.12 -74.23 0.71
CA THR A 195 -44.75 -73.14 -0.05
C THR A 195 -45.28 -72.05 0.89
N GLN A 196 -45.95 -72.43 1.99
CA GLN A 196 -46.45 -71.50 3.01
C GLN A 196 -45.32 -70.73 3.72
N ASN A 197 -44.19 -71.38 4.00
CA ASN A 197 -43.01 -70.73 4.60
C ASN A 197 -42.40 -69.69 3.66
N PHE A 198 -42.29 -69.98 2.36
CA PHE A 198 -41.82 -69.02 1.36
C PHE A 198 -42.84 -67.89 1.11
N GLU A 199 -44.15 -68.16 1.09
CA GLU A 199 -45.19 -67.12 1.02
C GLU A 199 -45.15 -66.17 2.23
N SER A 200 -44.96 -66.72 3.44
CA SER A 200 -44.75 -65.94 4.67
C SER A 200 -43.48 -65.08 4.61
N MET A 201 -42.36 -65.65 4.15
CA MET A 201 -41.10 -64.94 4.00
C MET A 201 -41.16 -63.82 2.95
N ALA A 202 -41.80 -64.09 1.81
CA ALA A 202 -42.07 -63.09 0.78
C ALA A 202 -42.90 -61.92 1.35
N GLY A 203 -43.90 -62.21 2.19
CA GLY A 203 -44.66 -61.20 2.92
C GLY A 203 -43.80 -60.36 3.87
N LYS A 204 -42.91 -60.99 4.65
CA LYS A 204 -41.96 -60.29 5.54
C LYS A 204 -41.03 -59.36 4.76
N ILE A 205 -40.44 -59.83 3.66
CA ILE A 205 -39.54 -59.03 2.81
C ILE A 205 -40.29 -57.89 2.11
N SER A 206 -41.50 -58.11 1.60
CA SER A 206 -42.30 -57.05 0.97
C SER A 206 -42.71 -55.97 1.97
N SER A 207 -43.08 -56.32 3.21
CA SER A 207 -43.29 -55.34 4.29
C SER A 207 -42.01 -54.57 4.59
N CYS A 208 -40.91 -55.26 4.83
CA CYS A 208 -39.66 -54.61 5.25
C CYS A 208 -39.06 -53.72 4.15
N SER A 209 -39.19 -54.11 2.88
CA SER A 209 -38.84 -53.28 1.72
C SER A 209 -39.71 -52.03 1.62
N SER A 210 -41.01 -52.12 1.92
CA SER A 210 -41.91 -50.96 1.95
C SER A 210 -41.54 -49.99 3.06
N ASP A 211 -41.25 -50.50 4.26
CA ASP A 211 -40.83 -49.69 5.41
C ASP A 211 -39.48 -49.00 5.13
N LEU A 212 -38.55 -49.69 4.46
CA LEU A 212 -37.24 -49.17 4.06
C LEU A 212 -37.36 -48.08 2.98
N MET A 213 -38.12 -48.31 1.90
CA MET A 213 -38.34 -47.31 0.85
C MET A 213 -39.00 -46.03 1.40
N MET A 214 -39.98 -46.18 2.30
CA MET A 214 -40.62 -45.03 2.97
C MET A 214 -39.65 -44.28 3.87
N SER A 215 -38.84 -45.00 4.66
CA SER A 215 -37.86 -44.39 5.59
C SER A 215 -36.73 -43.65 4.86
N LEU A 216 -36.35 -44.12 3.67
CA LEU A 216 -35.35 -43.50 2.80
C LEU A 216 -35.94 -42.46 1.82
N GLN A 217 -37.24 -42.17 1.89
CA GLN A 217 -37.97 -41.24 1.01
C GLN A 217 -37.81 -41.54 -0.50
N ILE A 218 -37.58 -42.81 -0.87
CA ILE A 218 -37.30 -43.20 -2.26
C ILE A 218 -38.58 -43.08 -3.09
N GLN A 219 -38.56 -42.18 -4.08
CA GLN A 219 -39.64 -42.09 -5.07
C GLN A 219 -39.68 -43.37 -5.91
N GLN A 220 -40.88 -43.95 -6.05
CA GLN A 220 -41.10 -45.25 -6.70
C GLN A 220 -40.74 -45.18 -8.20
N THR A 221 -39.52 -45.62 -8.51
CA THR A 221 -38.90 -45.58 -9.85
C THR A 221 -38.49 -46.96 -10.38
N GLY A 222 -38.50 -47.98 -9.51
CA GLY A 222 -38.28 -49.39 -9.88
C GLY A 222 -39.58 -50.18 -9.98
N ASP A 223 -39.56 -51.30 -10.71
CA ASP A 223 -40.72 -52.18 -10.85
C ASP A 223 -41.00 -52.97 -9.56
N LEU A 224 -42.19 -52.78 -9.00
CA LEU A 224 -42.68 -53.45 -7.79
C LEU A 224 -43.26 -54.86 -8.07
N SER A 225 -43.22 -55.35 -9.31
CA SER A 225 -43.71 -56.69 -9.67
C SER A 225 -43.07 -57.80 -8.84
N VAL A 226 -41.76 -57.72 -8.57
CA VAL A 226 -40.99 -58.69 -7.76
C VAL A 226 -41.56 -58.83 -6.34
N LEU A 227 -42.01 -57.74 -5.71
CA LEU A 227 -42.63 -57.77 -4.38
C LEU A 227 -44.10 -58.21 -4.40
N LYS A 228 -44.79 -58.06 -5.54
CA LYS A 228 -46.24 -58.28 -5.69
C LYS A 228 -46.64 -59.63 -6.31
N ARG A 229 -45.74 -60.31 -7.02
CA ARG A 229 -46.01 -61.62 -7.63
C ARG A 229 -46.13 -62.72 -6.56
N SER A 230 -46.92 -63.74 -6.83
CA SER A 230 -47.02 -64.96 -6.01
C SER A 230 -45.72 -65.77 -6.04
N VAL A 231 -45.44 -66.48 -4.94
CA VAL A 231 -44.34 -67.46 -4.87
C VAL A 231 -44.60 -68.62 -5.86
N PRO A 232 -43.59 -69.16 -6.57
CA PRO A 232 -43.75 -70.31 -7.46
C PRO A 232 -44.35 -71.54 -6.77
N ARG A 233 -45.29 -72.20 -7.45
CA ARG A 233 -46.06 -73.34 -6.94
C ARG A 233 -45.80 -74.60 -7.78
N ASP A 234 -45.71 -75.73 -7.09
CA ASP A 234 -45.43 -77.03 -7.72
C ASP A 234 -46.75 -77.74 -8.02
N LEU A 235 -47.40 -77.33 -9.11
CA LEU A 235 -48.72 -77.83 -9.49
C LEU A 235 -48.77 -79.37 -9.61
N VAL A 236 -47.67 -80.00 -10.02
CA VAL A 236 -47.55 -81.47 -10.13
C VAL A 236 -47.58 -82.15 -8.75
N ALA A 237 -47.02 -81.50 -7.72
CA ALA A 237 -47.14 -81.95 -6.34
C ALA A 237 -48.53 -81.62 -5.75
N GLU A 238 -49.06 -80.42 -5.99
CA GLU A 238 -50.38 -80.00 -5.50
C GLU A 238 -51.51 -80.91 -6.02
N ASP A 239 -51.52 -81.21 -7.31
CA ASP A 239 -52.47 -82.15 -7.90
C ASP A 239 -52.26 -83.59 -7.40
N PHE A 240 -51.03 -84.07 -7.26
CA PHE A 240 -50.76 -85.41 -6.72
C PHE A 240 -51.23 -85.56 -5.26
N ILE A 241 -51.03 -84.54 -4.43
CA ILE A 241 -51.46 -84.51 -3.02
C ILE A 241 -53.00 -84.51 -2.93
N LYS A 242 -53.66 -83.82 -3.84
CA LYS A 242 -55.12 -83.77 -3.98
C LYS A 242 -55.71 -85.08 -4.54
N GLU A 243 -55.02 -85.75 -5.46
CA GLU A 243 -55.37 -87.07 -6.00
C GLU A 243 -55.34 -88.16 -4.91
N HIS A 244 -54.39 -88.11 -3.96
CA HIS A 244 -54.09 -89.21 -3.02
C HIS A 244 -54.52 -88.94 -1.56
N GLY A 245 -55.48 -88.04 -1.34
CA GLY A 245 -56.14 -87.87 -0.04
C GLY A 245 -55.45 -86.95 0.97
N GLY A 246 -54.47 -86.14 0.53
CA GLY A 246 -53.85 -85.10 1.34
C GLY A 246 -52.45 -85.41 1.85
N GLN A 247 -51.80 -84.38 2.40
CA GLN A 247 -50.39 -84.37 2.79
C GLN A 247 -50.05 -85.50 3.79
N ASP A 248 -50.87 -85.68 4.82
CA ASP A 248 -50.56 -86.56 5.95
C ASP A 248 -50.62 -88.05 5.57
N VAL A 249 -51.45 -88.40 4.58
CA VAL A 249 -51.52 -89.74 3.99
C VAL A 249 -50.23 -90.07 3.24
N ILE A 250 -49.70 -89.12 2.47
CA ILE A 250 -48.44 -89.28 1.73
C ILE A 250 -47.24 -89.29 2.69
N ASN A 251 -47.22 -88.41 3.70
CA ASN A 251 -46.18 -88.40 4.74
C ASN A 251 -46.05 -89.73 5.50
N SER A 252 -47.16 -90.48 5.58
CA SER A 252 -47.27 -91.74 6.32
C SER A 252 -47.09 -92.99 5.46
N ASN A 253 -47.05 -92.87 4.13
CA ASN A 253 -47.00 -94.00 3.20
C ASN A 253 -45.81 -93.90 2.22
N PRO A 254 -44.74 -94.70 2.39
CA PRO A 254 -43.56 -94.63 1.53
C PRO A 254 -43.82 -95.06 0.08
N GLU A 255 -44.85 -95.86 -0.20
CA GLU A 255 -45.18 -96.25 -1.57
C GLU A 255 -45.80 -95.11 -2.38
N LEU A 256 -46.56 -94.21 -1.74
CA LEU A 256 -47.05 -92.99 -2.40
C LEU A 256 -45.90 -92.01 -2.70
N VAL A 257 -44.93 -91.90 -1.80
CA VAL A 257 -43.72 -91.09 -2.01
C VAL A 257 -42.87 -91.66 -3.16
N LYS A 258 -42.79 -93.00 -3.27
CA LYS A 258 -42.14 -93.67 -4.41
C LYS A 258 -42.88 -93.46 -5.73
N LEU A 259 -44.21 -93.61 -5.73
CA LEU A 259 -45.07 -93.37 -6.88
C LEU A 259 -44.91 -91.93 -7.41
N PHE A 260 -44.83 -90.95 -6.51
CA PHE A 260 -44.51 -89.57 -6.90
C PHE A 260 -43.10 -89.46 -7.48
N ALA A 261 -42.09 -90.05 -6.83
CA ALA A 261 -40.70 -90.01 -7.28
C ALA A 261 -40.57 -90.55 -8.72
N ASP A 262 -41.23 -91.67 -9.04
CA ASP A 262 -41.32 -92.22 -10.39
C ASP A 262 -42.07 -91.28 -11.36
N LYS A 263 -43.23 -90.70 -10.94
CA LYS A 263 -44.03 -89.70 -11.69
C LYS A 263 -43.23 -88.43 -12.02
N VAL A 264 -42.21 -88.07 -11.24
CA VAL A 264 -41.32 -86.92 -11.49
C VAL A 264 -39.87 -87.29 -11.87
N HIS A 265 -39.62 -88.57 -12.18
CA HIS A 265 -38.33 -89.11 -12.62
C HIS A 265 -37.16 -88.83 -11.66
N LEU A 266 -37.39 -88.97 -10.36
CA LEU A 266 -36.39 -88.81 -9.30
C LEU A 266 -36.11 -90.13 -8.59
N VAL A 267 -34.83 -90.40 -8.30
CA VAL A 267 -34.43 -91.57 -7.52
C VAL A 267 -34.78 -91.36 -6.04
N MET A 268 -35.59 -92.25 -5.47
CA MET A 268 -35.87 -92.28 -4.04
C MET A 268 -34.63 -92.72 -3.26
N SER A 269 -34.32 -92.02 -2.17
CA SER A 269 -33.27 -92.40 -1.20
C SER A 269 -33.87 -92.57 0.19
N ASP A 270 -33.34 -93.49 0.99
CA ASP A 270 -33.89 -93.89 2.29
C ASP A 270 -34.19 -92.72 3.25
N LYS A 271 -33.37 -91.65 3.18
CA LYS A 271 -33.53 -90.42 3.98
C LYS A 271 -34.73 -89.53 3.62
N VAL A 272 -35.46 -89.81 2.54
CA VAL A 272 -36.60 -88.96 2.12
C VAL A 272 -37.72 -88.98 3.15
N MET A 273 -38.04 -90.12 3.77
CA MET A 273 -39.13 -90.22 4.76
C MET A 273 -38.79 -89.45 6.05
N GLU A 274 -37.55 -89.57 6.53
CA GLU A 274 -36.99 -88.78 7.65
C GLU A 274 -37.10 -87.27 7.36
N GLN A 275 -36.73 -86.85 6.14
CA GLN A 275 -36.84 -85.45 5.72
C GLN A 275 -38.28 -84.96 5.55
N MET A 276 -39.22 -85.81 5.13
CA MET A 276 -40.65 -85.47 5.12
C MET A 276 -41.16 -85.18 6.54
N GLN A 277 -40.75 -85.98 7.52
CA GLN A 277 -41.20 -85.87 8.92
C GLN A 277 -40.49 -84.77 9.73
N SER A 278 -39.33 -84.28 9.31
CA SER A 278 -38.58 -83.18 9.96
C SER A 278 -39.43 -81.91 10.17
N ASN A 279 -39.28 -81.20 11.30
CA ASN A 279 -39.90 -79.89 11.48
C ASN A 279 -39.04 -78.79 10.85
N MET A 280 -39.61 -78.02 9.93
CA MET A 280 -38.89 -76.93 9.26
C MET A 280 -38.59 -75.77 10.22
N HIS A 281 -39.45 -75.48 11.19
CA HIS A 281 -39.25 -74.37 12.12
C HIS A 281 -38.10 -74.65 13.11
N GLU A 282 -37.91 -75.90 13.54
CA GLU A 282 -36.77 -76.30 14.37
C GLU A 282 -35.45 -76.16 13.60
N LEU A 283 -35.39 -76.65 12.36
CA LEU A 283 -34.22 -76.49 11.49
C LEU A 283 -33.92 -75.01 11.17
N MET A 284 -34.95 -74.18 10.99
CA MET A 284 -34.76 -72.74 10.82
C MET A 284 -34.20 -72.07 12.08
N ALA A 285 -34.71 -72.42 13.26
CA ALA A 285 -34.21 -71.88 14.54
C ALA A 285 -32.74 -72.29 14.80
N GLU A 286 -32.38 -73.54 14.50
CA GLU A 286 -30.99 -74.01 14.61
C GLU A 286 -30.07 -73.28 13.63
N ASN A 287 -30.43 -73.22 12.33
CA ASN A 287 -29.66 -72.49 11.33
C ASN A 287 -29.52 -71.00 11.70
N GLN A 288 -30.59 -70.35 12.17
CA GLN A 288 -30.56 -68.94 12.57
C GLN A 288 -29.58 -68.70 13.74
N HIS A 289 -29.56 -69.58 14.75
CA HIS A 289 -28.58 -69.51 15.84
C HIS A 289 -27.15 -69.70 15.33
N GLN A 290 -26.92 -70.61 14.37
CA GLN A 290 -25.59 -70.79 13.74
C GLN A 290 -25.16 -69.54 12.94
N ILE A 291 -26.09 -68.91 12.21
CA ILE A 291 -25.85 -67.64 11.49
C ILE A 291 -25.52 -66.50 12.46
N GLU A 292 -26.24 -66.37 13.58
CA GLU A 292 -25.99 -65.32 14.57
C GLU A 292 -24.64 -65.46 15.27
N GLU A 293 -24.20 -66.68 15.59
CA GLU A 293 -22.86 -66.93 16.12
C GLU A 293 -21.76 -66.60 15.10
N LEU A 294 -21.96 -66.90 13.80
CA LEU A 294 -21.04 -66.49 12.73
C LEU A 294 -20.98 -64.96 12.56
N ILE A 295 -22.10 -64.25 12.70
CA ILE A 295 -22.13 -62.77 12.73
C ILE A 295 -21.36 -62.27 13.95
N ARG A 296 -21.53 -62.87 15.13
CA ARG A 296 -20.85 -62.46 16.36
C ARG A 296 -19.33 -62.64 16.29
N GLN A 297 -18.85 -63.73 15.69
CA GLN A 297 -17.42 -64.01 15.51
C GLN A 297 -16.77 -63.09 14.45
N SER A 298 -17.45 -62.84 13.34
CA SER A 298 -16.93 -61.98 12.26
C SER A 298 -16.92 -60.49 12.61
N SER A 299 -17.98 -59.99 13.26
CA SER A 299 -18.08 -58.58 13.66
C SER A 299 -17.04 -58.18 14.72
N ALA A 300 -16.83 -59.00 15.76
CA ALA A 300 -15.89 -58.71 16.84
C ALA A 300 -14.43 -58.60 16.36
N THR A 301 -14.04 -59.47 15.42
CA THR A 301 -12.65 -59.50 14.91
C THR A 301 -12.39 -58.35 13.95
N GLY A 302 -13.28 -58.16 12.97
CA GLY A 302 -13.03 -57.22 11.87
C GLY A 302 -13.17 -55.74 12.25
N VAL A 303 -14.16 -55.36 13.05
CA VAL A 303 -14.38 -53.95 13.43
C VAL A 303 -13.19 -53.40 14.22
N ALA A 304 -12.53 -54.25 15.02
CA ALA A 304 -11.31 -53.89 15.75
C ALA A 304 -10.15 -53.55 14.81
N ASP A 305 -9.87 -54.39 13.80
CA ASP A 305 -8.80 -54.14 12.83
C ASP A 305 -9.12 -52.96 11.90
N MET A 306 -10.40 -52.74 11.54
CA MET A 306 -10.77 -51.57 10.74
C MET A 306 -10.55 -50.25 11.50
N ILE A 307 -10.94 -50.18 12.77
CA ILE A 307 -10.68 -49.01 13.62
C ILE A 307 -9.16 -48.80 13.75
N LYS A 308 -8.37 -49.87 13.85
CA LYS A 308 -6.91 -49.84 13.93
C LYS A 308 -6.27 -49.30 12.64
N ALA A 309 -6.78 -49.70 11.48
CA ALA A 309 -6.35 -49.21 10.17
C ALA A 309 -6.67 -47.72 10.00
N ILE A 310 -7.92 -47.30 10.25
CA ILE A 310 -8.32 -45.88 10.22
C ILE A 310 -7.45 -45.06 11.18
N ALA A 311 -7.28 -45.51 12.43
CA ALA A 311 -6.45 -44.86 13.43
C ALA A 311 -4.94 -44.96 13.16
N SER A 312 -4.49 -45.62 12.10
CA SER A 312 -3.11 -45.55 11.60
C SER A 312 -2.99 -44.56 10.44
N GLN A 313 -3.87 -44.66 9.43
CA GLN A 313 -3.94 -43.73 8.31
C GLN A 313 -4.24 -42.28 8.75
N GLN A 314 -5.14 -42.09 9.72
CA GLN A 314 -5.41 -40.78 10.30
C GLN A 314 -4.18 -40.24 11.06
N ARG A 315 -3.38 -41.10 11.71
CA ARG A 315 -2.12 -40.67 12.34
C ARG A 315 -1.03 -40.34 11.32
N GLU A 316 -1.01 -40.99 10.16
CA GLU A 316 -0.12 -40.61 9.05
C GLU A 316 -0.50 -39.25 8.45
N TRP A 317 -1.79 -38.96 8.32
CA TRP A 317 -2.29 -37.65 7.89
C TRP A 317 -2.11 -36.55 8.96
N GLU A 318 -2.29 -36.85 10.25
CA GLU A 318 -2.04 -35.93 11.36
C GLU A 318 -0.54 -35.69 11.61
N ALA A 319 0.33 -36.62 11.20
CA ALA A 319 1.78 -36.49 11.26
C ALA A 319 2.39 -35.80 10.02
N GLU A 320 1.60 -35.51 8.98
CA GLU A 320 2.12 -34.81 7.80
C GLU A 320 2.44 -33.34 8.14
N LEU A 321 3.66 -32.91 7.80
CA LEU A 321 4.16 -31.60 8.16
C LEU A 321 3.33 -30.49 7.48
N LYS A 322 2.56 -29.75 8.29
CA LYS A 322 1.92 -28.51 7.85
C LYS A 322 2.96 -27.47 7.47
N LEU A 323 2.87 -26.98 6.24
CA LEU A 323 3.70 -25.92 5.69
C LEU A 323 2.85 -24.67 5.45
N THR A 324 3.39 -23.48 5.69
CA THR A 324 2.73 -22.22 5.30
C THR A 324 3.10 -21.88 3.87
N CYS A 325 2.12 -21.54 3.04
CA CYS A 325 2.36 -21.14 1.66
C CYS A 325 2.84 -19.68 1.58
N VAL A 326 4.07 -19.43 1.12
CA VAL A 326 4.63 -18.06 1.00
C VAL A 326 3.90 -17.18 -0.01
N GLN A 327 3.10 -17.76 -0.92
CA GLN A 327 2.39 -17.03 -1.98
C GLN A 327 0.96 -16.60 -1.62
N CYS A 328 0.34 -17.25 -0.62
CA CYS A 328 -1.04 -16.99 -0.24
C CYS A 328 -1.31 -17.11 1.27
N GLU A 329 -0.26 -17.30 2.07
CA GLU A 329 -0.22 -17.32 3.56
C GLU A 329 -1.11 -18.38 4.24
N LYS A 330 -1.64 -19.33 3.48
CA LYS A 330 -2.43 -20.47 3.99
C LYS A 330 -1.55 -21.66 4.38
N GLU A 331 -1.89 -22.36 5.44
CA GLU A 331 -1.37 -23.70 5.74
C GLU A 331 -1.79 -24.70 4.64
N TYR A 332 -0.90 -25.62 4.31
CA TYR A 332 -1.14 -26.76 3.43
C TYR A 332 -0.31 -27.98 3.88
N VAL A 333 -0.67 -29.17 3.38
CA VAL A 333 0.13 -30.40 3.49
C VAL A 333 0.55 -30.86 2.10
N VAL A 334 1.68 -31.56 1.98
CA VAL A 334 2.31 -31.86 0.69
C VAL A 334 1.43 -32.80 -0.16
N SER A 335 0.76 -33.77 0.46
CA SER A 335 -0.20 -34.69 -0.17
C SER A 335 -1.40 -33.99 -0.80
N ALA A 336 -1.82 -32.84 -0.25
CA ALA A 336 -2.91 -32.02 -0.75
C ALA A 336 -2.46 -30.94 -1.75
N ASN A 337 -1.15 -30.83 -2.02
CA ASN A 337 -0.59 -29.77 -2.87
C ASN A 337 -0.80 -30.08 -4.36
N GLY A 338 -2.00 -29.77 -4.88
CA GLY A 338 -2.32 -29.87 -6.30
C GLY A 338 -1.93 -28.63 -7.12
N PRO A 339 -1.85 -28.73 -8.47
CA PRO A 339 -1.44 -27.65 -9.37
C PRO A 339 -2.35 -26.41 -9.39
N SER A 340 -3.48 -26.44 -8.69
CA SER A 340 -4.41 -25.32 -8.53
C SER A 340 -4.76 -25.00 -7.07
N ALA A 341 -4.01 -25.55 -6.11
CA ALA A 341 -4.30 -25.41 -4.68
C ALA A 341 -4.00 -24.00 -4.15
N CYS A 342 -2.91 -23.38 -4.63
CA CYS A 342 -2.60 -21.99 -4.36
C CYS A 342 -3.19 -21.06 -5.44
N GLY A 343 -3.73 -19.92 -5.01
CA GLY A 343 -4.07 -18.79 -5.88
C GLY A 343 -3.31 -17.54 -5.45
N TYR A 344 -2.64 -16.87 -6.40
CA TYR A 344 -1.81 -15.68 -6.14
C TYR A 344 -1.87 -14.65 -7.29
N HIS A 345 -1.22 -13.51 -7.08
CA HIS A 345 -1.00 -12.47 -8.08
C HIS A 345 0.51 -12.36 -8.39
N PRO A 346 0.94 -12.34 -9.67
CA PRO A 346 2.36 -12.26 -10.01
C PRO A 346 3.01 -10.88 -9.81
N GLY A 347 2.23 -9.80 -9.74
CA GLY A 347 2.73 -8.44 -9.51
C GLY A 347 2.35 -7.86 -8.15
N VAL A 348 2.90 -6.69 -7.81
CA VAL A 348 2.51 -5.94 -6.60
C VAL A 348 1.12 -5.33 -6.81
N GLY A 349 0.40 -5.09 -5.72
CA GLY A 349 -0.89 -4.39 -5.75
C GLY A 349 -0.94 -3.24 -4.77
N ASN A 350 -1.64 -2.18 -5.18
CA ASN A 350 -2.17 -1.19 -4.25
C ASN A 350 -3.41 -1.78 -3.58
N ALA A 351 -3.85 -1.23 -2.44
CA ALA A 351 -4.94 -1.77 -1.61
C ALA A 351 -6.22 -2.16 -2.36
N ASN A 352 -6.51 -1.53 -3.51
CA ASN A 352 -7.71 -1.77 -4.30
C ASN A 352 -7.48 -2.60 -5.59
N ARG A 353 -6.24 -2.74 -6.10
CA ARG A 353 -5.94 -3.33 -7.44
C ARG A 353 -4.50 -3.86 -7.55
N TYR A 354 -4.33 -5.03 -8.16
CA TYR A 354 -3.01 -5.58 -8.52
C TYR A 354 -2.56 -5.18 -9.94
N ASN A 355 -1.25 -4.97 -10.13
CA ASN A 355 -0.66 -4.50 -11.40
C ASN A 355 -0.88 -5.47 -12.57
N CYS A 356 -1.00 -6.76 -12.30
CA CYS A 356 -1.08 -7.84 -13.29
C CYS A 356 -2.46 -8.06 -13.93
N CYS A 357 -3.54 -7.58 -13.30
CA CYS A 357 -4.92 -7.82 -13.77
C CYS A 357 -5.94 -6.77 -13.33
N HIS A 358 -5.54 -5.77 -12.56
CA HIS A 358 -6.36 -4.69 -11.98
C HIS A 358 -7.53 -5.12 -11.06
N ASN A 359 -7.70 -6.42 -10.82
CA ASN A 359 -8.64 -7.00 -9.86
C ASN A 359 -7.97 -7.23 -8.48
N THR A 360 -8.79 -7.52 -7.47
CA THR A 360 -8.34 -7.97 -6.13
C THR A 360 -8.23 -9.50 -6.03
N THR A 361 -9.08 -10.24 -6.73
CA THR A 361 -9.11 -11.72 -6.76
C THR A 361 -7.92 -12.31 -7.51
N PRO A 362 -7.26 -13.37 -7.01
CA PRO A 362 -6.08 -13.96 -7.64
C PRO A 362 -6.25 -14.32 -9.12
N CYS A 363 -5.27 -13.95 -9.94
CA CYS A 363 -5.29 -14.17 -11.39
C CYS A 363 -4.37 -15.31 -11.88
N LYS A 364 -3.60 -15.94 -10.97
CA LYS A 364 -2.81 -17.15 -11.22
C LYS A 364 -3.11 -18.21 -10.18
N THR A 365 -3.07 -19.47 -10.59
CA THR A 365 -3.13 -20.64 -9.72
C THR A 365 -1.87 -21.49 -9.89
N GLY A 366 -1.51 -22.25 -8.86
CA GLY A 366 -0.33 -23.10 -8.85
C GLY A 366 -0.30 -24.05 -7.65
N TYR A 367 0.81 -24.77 -7.52
CA TYR A 367 1.19 -25.47 -6.29
C TYR A 367 1.56 -24.46 -5.20
N HIS A 368 1.16 -24.71 -3.95
CA HIS A 368 1.68 -24.01 -2.78
C HIS A 368 3.20 -24.20 -2.66
N GLN A 369 3.89 -23.18 -2.15
CA GLN A 369 5.35 -23.17 -1.94
C GLN A 369 5.66 -22.81 -0.49
N SER A 370 6.62 -23.50 0.15
CA SER A 370 7.09 -23.19 1.50
C SER A 370 8.24 -22.18 1.56
N GLU A 371 8.86 -21.85 0.43
CA GLU A 371 10.09 -21.05 0.36
C GLU A 371 9.97 -19.91 -0.66
N HIS A 372 10.49 -18.73 -0.33
CA HIS A 372 10.55 -17.60 -1.24
C HIS A 372 11.63 -17.81 -2.31
N HIS A 373 11.28 -17.57 -3.57
CA HIS A 373 12.19 -17.69 -4.72
C HIS A 373 11.87 -16.65 -5.79
N SER A 374 12.83 -16.34 -6.67
CA SER A 374 12.60 -15.47 -7.82
C SER A 374 12.10 -16.19 -9.09
N LYS A 375 12.06 -17.53 -9.11
CA LYS A 375 11.74 -18.32 -10.33
C LYS A 375 10.37 -18.02 -10.95
N TYR A 376 9.41 -17.56 -10.15
CA TYR A 376 8.18 -16.92 -10.62
C TYR A 376 7.78 -15.84 -9.60
N PRO A 377 7.54 -14.60 -10.03
CA PRO A 377 7.23 -13.50 -9.14
C PRO A 377 5.81 -13.63 -8.56
N TYR A 378 5.61 -13.09 -7.37
CA TYR A 378 4.30 -12.93 -6.74
C TYR A 378 4.30 -11.76 -5.74
N SER A 379 3.12 -11.20 -5.45
CA SER A 379 2.95 -10.00 -4.62
C SER A 379 3.72 -10.04 -3.30
N THR A 380 3.54 -11.09 -2.50
CA THR A 380 4.20 -11.27 -1.19
C THR A 380 5.72 -11.44 -1.30
N PHE A 381 6.25 -11.96 -2.42
CA PHE A 381 7.70 -12.02 -2.65
C PHE A 381 8.33 -10.63 -2.70
N PHE A 382 7.71 -9.67 -3.39
CA PHE A 382 8.24 -8.31 -3.43
C PHE A 382 8.18 -7.62 -2.07
N ILE A 383 7.09 -7.80 -1.32
CA ILE A 383 6.95 -7.23 0.05
C ILE A 383 8.05 -7.78 0.96
N TRP A 384 8.28 -9.10 0.93
CA TRP A 384 9.38 -9.77 1.64
C TRP A 384 10.77 -9.28 1.17
N ALA A 385 10.98 -9.19 -0.15
CA ALA A 385 12.24 -8.75 -0.74
C ALA A 385 12.58 -7.29 -0.38
N TYR A 386 11.61 -6.37 -0.42
CA TYR A 386 11.80 -4.99 0.05
C TYR A 386 12.12 -4.96 1.55
N GLY A 387 11.48 -5.82 2.35
CA GLY A 387 11.78 -5.99 3.77
C GLY A 387 13.22 -6.43 4.07
N LEU A 388 13.83 -7.25 3.20
CA LEU A 388 15.23 -7.67 3.32
C LEU A 388 16.23 -6.67 2.70
N LEU A 389 15.90 -6.09 1.54
CA LEU A 389 16.82 -5.27 0.75
C LEU A 389 16.81 -3.78 1.13
N GLY A 390 15.81 -3.32 1.88
CA GLY A 390 15.55 -1.91 2.18
C GLY A 390 16.16 -1.35 3.47
N TYR A 391 16.65 -2.20 4.38
CA TYR A 391 17.17 -1.77 5.69
C TYR A 391 18.63 -2.17 5.91
N HIS A 392 19.41 -1.29 6.51
CA HIS A 392 20.86 -1.48 6.73
C HIS A 392 21.20 -2.55 7.79
N ASP A 393 20.26 -2.96 8.65
CA ASP A 393 20.49 -3.98 9.68
C ASP A 393 20.17 -5.43 9.22
N MET A 394 19.68 -5.61 7.97
CA MET A 394 19.29 -6.92 7.43
C MET A 394 20.45 -7.70 6.83
N VAL A 395 21.34 -7.04 6.09
CA VAL A 395 22.34 -7.70 5.24
C VAL A 395 23.67 -6.97 5.36
N ASP A 396 24.71 -7.70 5.76
CA ASP A 396 26.10 -7.26 5.65
C ASP A 396 26.59 -7.52 4.21
N TYR A 397 26.42 -6.53 3.35
CA TYR A 397 26.79 -6.63 1.93
C TYR A 397 28.31 -6.62 1.75
N TRP A 398 28.90 -7.78 1.47
CA TRP A 398 30.30 -7.88 1.05
C TRP A 398 30.54 -7.13 -0.26
N ALA A 399 29.62 -7.28 -1.24
CA ALA A 399 29.62 -6.45 -2.43
C ALA A 399 28.19 -6.03 -2.82
N ASN A 400 28.06 -4.80 -3.29
CA ASN A 400 26.84 -4.20 -3.81
C ASN A 400 27.24 -3.30 -4.99
N ILE A 401 27.47 -3.92 -6.14
CA ILE A 401 27.78 -3.17 -7.37
C ILE A 401 26.47 -2.69 -7.99
N ARG A 402 26.45 -1.39 -8.29
CA ARG A 402 25.32 -0.69 -8.91
C ARG A 402 25.89 0.21 -9.99
N ASP A 403 25.23 0.22 -11.13
CA ASP A 403 25.53 1.10 -12.23
C ASP A 403 24.23 1.72 -12.75
N PHE A 404 24.30 2.97 -13.19
CA PHE A 404 23.13 3.80 -13.47
C PHE A 404 23.16 4.24 -14.92
N ASP A 405 22.08 3.97 -15.66
CA ASP A 405 22.04 4.45 -17.04
C ASP A 405 21.87 5.96 -17.05
N LEU A 406 22.76 6.63 -17.78
CA LEU A 406 22.79 8.07 -17.92
C LEU A 406 21.80 8.52 -19.00
N ASP A 407 21.58 7.70 -20.03
CA ASP A 407 20.61 7.95 -21.10
C ASP A 407 19.15 7.71 -20.67
N VAL A 408 18.92 6.68 -19.82
CA VAL A 408 17.56 6.25 -19.44
C VAL A 408 17.32 6.47 -17.95
N ARG A 409 16.42 7.42 -17.62
CA ARG A 409 15.98 7.65 -16.24
C ARG A 409 15.42 6.36 -15.62
N ASP A 410 15.76 6.13 -14.35
CA ASP A 410 15.41 4.96 -13.54
C ASP A 410 15.82 3.58 -14.11
N SER A 411 16.59 3.53 -15.21
CA SER A 411 17.39 2.36 -15.58
C SER A 411 18.60 2.28 -14.66
N THR A 412 18.77 1.15 -13.98
CA THR A 412 19.82 0.90 -13.01
C THR A 412 20.03 -0.59 -12.92
N GLN A 413 21.27 -1.03 -13.11
CA GLN A 413 21.65 -2.44 -13.07
C GLN A 413 22.40 -2.71 -11.76
N ILE A 414 22.08 -3.81 -11.10
CA ILE A 414 22.44 -4.05 -9.70
C ILE A 414 22.82 -5.53 -9.52
N ALA A 415 23.94 -5.79 -8.85
CA ALA A 415 24.28 -7.13 -8.37
C ALA A 415 24.89 -7.03 -6.96
N ARG A 416 24.42 -7.88 -6.04
CA ARG A 416 24.81 -7.86 -4.62
C ARG A 416 25.02 -9.26 -4.06
N VAL A 417 25.97 -9.38 -3.14
CA VAL A 417 26.14 -10.53 -2.26
C VAL A 417 26.50 -10.07 -0.85
N GLY A 418 25.99 -10.77 0.17
CA GLY A 418 26.28 -10.46 1.56
C GLY A 418 25.82 -11.55 2.53
N GLN A 419 26.16 -11.38 3.81
CA GLN A 419 25.63 -12.22 4.88
C GLN A 419 24.26 -11.70 5.30
N LEU A 420 23.24 -12.57 5.32
CA LEU A 420 21.96 -12.25 5.94
C LEU A 420 22.14 -12.23 7.48
N LEU A 421 21.83 -11.09 8.10
CA LEU A 421 21.95 -10.87 9.54
C LEU A 421 20.63 -11.06 10.27
N ARG A 422 19.50 -10.65 9.67
CA ARG A 422 18.16 -10.62 10.28
C ARG A 422 17.09 -10.85 9.20
N TRP A 423 15.94 -11.38 9.60
CA TRP A 423 14.76 -11.54 8.72
C TRP A 423 13.81 -10.34 8.71
N LYS A 424 13.92 -9.43 9.70
CA LYS A 424 13.10 -8.21 9.83
C LYS A 424 13.80 -7.22 10.75
N THR A 425 13.70 -5.92 10.43
CA THR A 425 14.35 -4.85 11.21
C THR A 425 13.97 -4.86 12.68
N CYS A 426 14.96 -4.60 13.54
CA CYS A 426 14.89 -4.68 15.00
C CYS A 426 14.60 -6.07 15.62
N LEU A 427 14.38 -7.15 14.84
CA LEU A 427 14.25 -8.51 15.38
C LEU A 427 15.61 -9.21 15.57
N SER A 428 15.62 -10.28 16.36
CA SER A 428 16.81 -11.08 16.69
C SER A 428 17.63 -11.50 15.45
N PRO A 429 18.98 -11.54 15.57
CA PRO A 429 19.84 -11.98 14.48
C PRO A 429 19.65 -13.46 14.14
N VAL A 430 19.89 -13.82 12.88
CA VAL A 430 19.93 -15.20 12.42
C VAL A 430 21.14 -15.89 13.04
N THR A 431 20.92 -17.06 13.66
CA THR A 431 21.96 -17.84 14.34
C THR A 431 22.75 -18.74 13.38
N THR A 432 22.13 -19.17 12.28
CA THR A 432 22.79 -19.89 11.19
C THR A 432 23.44 -18.92 10.20
N PRO A 433 24.62 -19.24 9.64
CA PRO A 433 25.19 -18.45 8.57
C PRO A 433 24.36 -18.65 7.29
N LEU A 434 23.85 -17.55 6.74
CA LEU A 434 23.07 -17.52 5.50
C LEU A 434 23.65 -16.44 4.57
N MET A 435 23.81 -16.77 3.29
CA MET A 435 24.29 -15.85 2.26
C MET A 435 23.12 -15.38 1.39
N LEU A 436 22.98 -14.07 1.19
CA LEU A 436 22.02 -13.50 0.25
C LEU A 436 22.72 -13.18 -1.07
N VAL A 437 22.13 -13.62 -2.19
CA VAL A 437 22.54 -13.24 -3.55
C VAL A 437 21.37 -12.51 -4.22
N SER A 438 21.64 -11.34 -4.80
CA SER A 438 20.64 -10.52 -5.49
C SER A 438 21.19 -10.01 -6.83
N VAL A 439 20.44 -10.18 -7.91
CA VAL A 439 20.82 -9.73 -9.27
C VAL A 439 19.61 -9.10 -9.95
N GLY A 440 19.81 -7.96 -10.60
CA GLY A 440 18.73 -7.11 -11.09
C GLY A 440 18.10 -6.25 -9.99
N ASP A 441 17.31 -5.27 -10.43
CA ASP A 441 16.50 -4.42 -9.56
C ASP A 441 15.16 -5.14 -9.30
N VAL A 442 14.90 -5.50 -8.03
CA VAL A 442 13.80 -6.39 -7.65
C VAL A 442 12.45 -5.64 -7.68
N ARG A 443 11.81 -5.66 -8.85
CA ARG A 443 10.48 -5.06 -9.10
C ARG A 443 9.61 -6.02 -9.92
N ASP A 444 8.29 -5.86 -9.85
CA ASP A 444 7.34 -6.72 -10.57
C ASP A 444 7.35 -6.58 -12.10
N ASN A 445 7.93 -5.50 -12.61
CA ASN A 445 8.13 -5.25 -14.04
C ASN A 445 9.58 -5.51 -14.53
N ARG A 446 10.46 -6.09 -13.71
CA ARG A 446 11.86 -6.35 -14.06
C ARG A 446 12.25 -7.80 -13.80
N SER A 447 13.03 -8.37 -14.71
CA SER A 447 13.69 -9.66 -14.45
C SER A 447 14.69 -9.47 -13.30
N CYS A 448 14.58 -10.30 -12.27
CA CYS A 448 15.41 -10.21 -11.08
C CYS A 448 15.58 -11.58 -10.41
N TYR A 449 16.66 -11.71 -9.66
CA TYR A 449 16.98 -12.87 -8.86
C TYR A 449 17.27 -12.46 -7.42
N LEU A 450 16.71 -13.20 -6.48
CA LEU A 450 16.92 -13.03 -5.05
C LEU A 450 16.78 -14.40 -4.39
N GLN A 451 17.88 -14.90 -3.83
CA GLN A 451 17.89 -16.19 -3.14
C GLN A 451 18.78 -16.12 -1.90
N VAL A 452 18.30 -16.75 -0.82
CA VAL A 452 19.09 -17.02 0.39
C VAL A 452 19.66 -18.43 0.26
N PHE A 453 20.96 -18.58 0.53
CA PHE A 453 21.68 -19.84 0.53
C PHE A 453 22.05 -20.22 1.96
N ASP A 454 21.72 -21.44 2.34
CA ASP A 454 22.37 -22.18 3.42
C ASP A 454 23.46 -23.11 2.84
N VAL A 455 24.25 -23.76 3.70
CA VAL A 455 25.35 -24.63 3.28
C VAL A 455 24.84 -25.79 2.41
N THR A 456 23.66 -26.35 2.72
CA THR A 456 23.03 -27.44 1.98
C THR A 456 22.63 -27.00 0.57
N SER A 457 22.12 -25.78 0.41
CA SER A 457 21.69 -25.23 -0.87
C SER A 457 22.85 -24.74 -1.73
N LEU A 458 23.96 -24.30 -1.12
CA LEU A 458 25.20 -24.02 -1.87
C LEU A 458 25.82 -25.32 -2.40
N GLU A 459 25.87 -26.40 -1.61
CA GLU A 459 26.33 -27.71 -2.07
C GLU A 459 25.41 -28.26 -3.19
N ARG A 460 24.10 -28.02 -3.11
CA ARG A 460 23.15 -28.35 -4.19
C ARG A 460 23.48 -27.57 -5.48
N ALA A 461 23.76 -26.27 -5.38
CA ALA A 461 24.16 -25.44 -6.51
C ALA A 461 25.52 -25.86 -7.09
N ARG A 462 26.48 -26.30 -6.25
CA ARG A 462 27.75 -26.88 -6.70
C ARG A 462 27.53 -28.13 -7.55
N ILE A 463 26.67 -29.04 -7.10
CA ILE A 463 26.31 -30.26 -7.85
C ILE A 463 25.58 -29.92 -9.16
N GLU A 464 24.68 -28.92 -9.16
CA GLU A 464 23.99 -28.45 -10.36
C GLU A 464 24.96 -27.83 -11.39
N ALA A 465 25.90 -26.99 -10.95
CA ALA A 465 26.93 -26.40 -11.81
C ALA A 465 27.87 -27.46 -12.41
N ILE A 466 28.30 -28.46 -11.62
CA ILE A 466 29.13 -29.58 -12.10
C ILE A 466 28.37 -30.43 -13.13
N ASN A 467 27.09 -30.74 -12.89
CA ASN A 467 26.29 -31.59 -13.77
C ASN A 467 25.87 -30.92 -15.08
N THR A 468 25.69 -29.59 -15.07
CA THR A 468 25.25 -28.81 -16.25
C THR A 468 26.42 -28.18 -17.02
N GLY A 469 27.56 -27.98 -16.37
CA GLY A 469 28.65 -27.14 -16.88
C GLY A 469 28.37 -25.63 -16.82
N ASN A 470 27.20 -25.21 -16.31
CA ASN A 470 26.80 -23.81 -16.26
C ASN A 470 27.11 -23.20 -14.88
N THR A 471 27.93 -22.15 -14.85
CA THR A 471 28.25 -21.40 -13.64
C THR A 471 27.40 -20.13 -13.47
N VAL A 472 26.62 -19.72 -14.48
CA VAL A 472 25.77 -18.51 -14.39
C VAL A 472 24.63 -18.76 -13.39
N ILE A 473 24.59 -17.96 -12.32
CA ILE A 473 23.53 -17.97 -11.32
C ILE A 473 22.27 -17.33 -11.91
N PHE A 474 22.45 -16.16 -12.52
CA PHE A 474 21.40 -15.40 -13.18
C PHE A 474 22.01 -14.31 -14.06
N LYS A 475 21.40 -14.04 -15.22
CA LYS A 475 21.55 -12.79 -16.00
C LYS A 475 20.14 -12.19 -16.12
N ASN A 476 19.98 -10.90 -15.80
CA ASN A 476 18.65 -10.26 -15.81
C ASN A 476 18.17 -9.78 -17.19
N ALA A 477 18.91 -10.10 -18.25
CA ALA A 477 18.60 -9.80 -19.64
C ALA A 477 18.83 -11.06 -20.50
N PRO A 478 18.28 -11.14 -21.73
CA PRO A 478 18.53 -12.26 -22.64
C PRO A 478 20.02 -12.51 -22.86
N GLU A 479 20.41 -13.72 -23.28
CA GLU A 479 21.82 -14.05 -23.54
C GLU A 479 22.44 -13.10 -24.58
N GLU A 480 21.70 -12.79 -25.64
CA GLU A 480 22.02 -11.84 -26.72
C GLU A 480 22.22 -10.37 -26.26
N GLU A 481 21.70 -9.98 -25.09
CA GLU A 481 21.73 -8.59 -24.63
C GLU A 481 23.07 -8.26 -23.95
N GLU A 482 23.99 -7.65 -24.69
CA GLU A 482 25.31 -7.25 -24.21
C GLU A 482 25.43 -5.77 -23.78
N THR A 483 24.41 -4.93 -23.97
CA THR A 483 24.49 -3.47 -23.72
C THR A 483 24.12 -3.12 -22.28
N ALA A 484 23.01 -3.67 -21.76
CA ALA A 484 22.51 -3.34 -20.42
C ALA A 484 22.05 -4.59 -19.65
N PHE A 485 22.86 -5.06 -18.69
CA PHE A 485 22.56 -6.23 -17.88
C PHE A 485 23.25 -6.21 -16.50
N SER A 486 22.71 -7.01 -15.58
CA SER A 486 23.37 -7.45 -14.36
C SER A 486 23.36 -8.98 -14.29
N MET A 487 24.47 -9.55 -13.82
CA MET A 487 24.74 -10.99 -13.84
C MET A 487 25.56 -11.40 -12.62
N ALA A 488 25.35 -12.64 -12.15
CA ALA A 488 26.23 -13.29 -11.19
C ALA A 488 26.61 -14.70 -11.66
N GLU A 489 27.86 -15.10 -11.41
CA GLU A 489 28.45 -16.38 -11.81
C GLU A 489 29.18 -17.01 -10.62
N TRP A 490 29.03 -18.33 -10.44
CA TRP A 490 29.84 -19.11 -9.49
C TRP A 490 31.29 -19.22 -9.96
N ILE A 491 32.23 -19.04 -9.04
CA ILE A 491 33.66 -19.29 -9.28
C ILE A 491 33.98 -20.68 -8.76
N MET A 492 34.24 -21.61 -9.67
CA MET A 492 34.61 -22.98 -9.39
C MET A 492 36.14 -23.13 -9.32
N ASP A 493 36.62 -23.70 -8.22
CA ASP A 493 38.01 -24.11 -8.08
C ASP A 493 38.29 -25.35 -8.94
N GLN A 494 39.35 -25.30 -9.76
CA GLN A 494 39.60 -26.33 -10.79
C GLN A 494 40.04 -27.67 -10.20
N GLU A 495 40.79 -27.68 -9.10
CA GLU A 495 41.32 -28.90 -8.48
C GLU A 495 40.30 -29.58 -7.57
N THR A 496 39.60 -28.79 -6.76
CA THR A 496 38.67 -29.29 -5.72
C THR A 496 37.22 -29.35 -6.18
N GLN A 497 36.87 -28.72 -7.31
CA GLN A 497 35.51 -28.59 -7.82
C GLN A 497 34.55 -27.98 -6.77
N GLN A 498 35.07 -27.01 -6.00
CA GLN A 498 34.33 -26.27 -4.98
C GLN A 498 33.99 -24.85 -5.43
N ILE A 499 32.84 -24.34 -4.99
CA ILE A 499 32.52 -22.92 -5.13
C ILE A 499 33.42 -22.14 -4.16
N THR A 500 34.26 -21.27 -4.68
CA THR A 500 35.22 -20.45 -3.89
C THR A 500 34.93 -18.95 -3.96
N GLY A 501 33.89 -18.56 -4.70
CA GLY A 501 33.43 -17.18 -4.79
C GLY A 501 32.27 -16.97 -5.75
N ILE A 502 31.83 -15.72 -5.86
CA ILE A 502 30.90 -15.24 -6.88
C ILE A 502 31.57 -14.10 -7.65
N LYS A 503 31.50 -14.16 -8.99
CA LYS A 503 31.79 -13.03 -9.88
C LYS A 503 30.48 -12.29 -10.12
N LEU A 504 30.44 -11.00 -9.80
CA LEU A 504 29.32 -10.10 -10.10
C LEU A 504 29.73 -9.23 -11.29
N THR A 505 28.84 -9.12 -12.28
CA THR A 505 29.01 -8.28 -13.48
C THR A 505 27.81 -7.36 -13.62
N VAL A 506 28.05 -6.06 -13.85
CA VAL A 506 27.01 -5.05 -14.11
C VAL A 506 27.47 -4.16 -15.26
N LYS A 507 26.58 -3.87 -16.21
CA LYS A 507 26.80 -2.96 -17.34
C LYS A 507 25.50 -2.22 -17.69
N VAL A 508 25.60 -0.95 -18.04
CA VAL A 508 24.50 -0.12 -18.58
C VAL A 508 24.86 0.45 -19.96
N THR A 509 23.87 0.88 -20.73
CA THR A 509 24.02 1.32 -22.13
C THR A 509 25.09 2.40 -22.30
N SER A 510 25.05 3.39 -21.41
CA SER A 510 26.00 4.51 -21.30
C SER A 510 27.43 4.14 -20.84
N THR A 511 27.72 2.86 -20.53
CA THR A 511 29.04 2.42 -20.05
C THR A 511 29.79 1.55 -21.07
N LYS A 512 30.99 2.02 -21.46
CA LYS A 512 31.86 1.33 -22.43
C LYS A 512 32.37 -0.03 -21.93
N THR A 513 32.58 -0.15 -20.62
CA THR A 513 33.09 -1.35 -19.94
C THR A 513 32.19 -1.70 -18.77
N ALA A 514 31.88 -2.98 -18.57
CA ALA A 514 31.17 -3.44 -17.40
C ALA A 514 31.98 -3.21 -16.09
N THR A 515 31.28 -3.00 -14.98
CA THR A 515 31.83 -3.21 -13.63
C THR A 515 31.85 -4.71 -13.32
N ILE A 516 33.02 -5.26 -13.02
CA ILE A 516 33.20 -6.68 -12.65
C ILE A 516 33.96 -6.77 -11.34
N CYS A 517 33.37 -7.43 -10.35
CA CYS A 517 34.06 -7.76 -9.10
C CYS A 517 33.93 -9.24 -8.74
N VAL A 518 34.94 -9.76 -8.06
CA VAL A 518 35.06 -11.13 -7.56
C VAL A 518 35.01 -11.08 -6.03
N VAL A 519 34.05 -11.80 -5.46
CA VAL A 519 33.84 -11.92 -4.02
C VAL A 519 34.21 -13.33 -3.58
N PRO A 520 35.31 -13.54 -2.84
CA PRO A 520 35.72 -14.85 -2.37
C PRO A 520 34.83 -15.30 -1.20
N ILE A 521 34.46 -16.59 -1.16
CA ILE A 521 33.52 -17.17 -0.20
C ILE A 521 34.09 -18.50 0.30
N ASP A 522 34.03 -18.74 1.62
CA ASP A 522 34.18 -20.08 2.18
C ASP A 522 32.82 -20.82 2.13
N PRO A 523 32.69 -21.92 1.35
CA PRO A 523 31.42 -22.64 1.22
C PRO A 523 30.97 -23.33 2.52
N LYS A 524 31.87 -23.52 3.51
CA LYS A 524 31.52 -24.17 4.79
C LYS A 524 30.95 -23.20 5.83
N SER A 525 31.43 -21.96 5.86
CA SER A 525 30.96 -20.94 6.82
C SER A 525 30.04 -19.89 6.20
N LEU A 526 29.89 -19.86 4.87
CA LEU A 526 29.14 -18.84 4.10
C LEU A 526 29.53 -17.41 4.47
N LYS A 527 30.84 -17.17 4.51
CA LYS A 527 31.45 -15.87 4.80
C LYS A 527 32.62 -15.59 3.86
N MET A 528 32.96 -14.31 3.70
CA MET A 528 34.21 -13.92 3.06
C MET A 528 35.41 -14.43 3.89
N PRO A 529 36.37 -15.17 3.32
CA PRO A 529 37.49 -15.73 4.07
C PRO A 529 38.37 -14.65 4.71
N SER A 530 38.72 -14.83 5.99
CA SER A 530 39.58 -13.91 6.74
C SER A 530 40.89 -13.62 6.01
N GLY A 531 41.17 -12.33 5.77
CA GLY A 531 42.37 -11.89 5.06
C GLY A 531 42.27 -11.84 3.53
N LYS A 532 41.15 -12.28 2.93
CA LYS A 532 40.83 -11.97 1.53
C LYS A 532 39.94 -10.73 1.44
N SER A 533 40.14 -9.94 0.38
CA SER A 533 39.32 -8.78 0.02
C SER A 533 38.55 -9.04 -1.29
N ILE A 534 37.57 -8.18 -1.60
CA ILE A 534 36.92 -8.15 -2.91
C ILE A 534 37.93 -7.67 -3.96
N GLU A 535 38.03 -8.39 -5.07
CA GLU A 535 38.85 -8.02 -6.22
C GLU A 535 37.97 -7.35 -7.29
N TYR A 536 38.42 -6.22 -7.84
CA TYR A 536 37.73 -5.54 -8.94
C TYR A 536 38.53 -5.73 -10.22
N LEU A 537 38.02 -6.58 -11.12
CA LEU A 537 38.63 -6.84 -12.43
C LEU A 537 38.39 -5.66 -13.40
N SER A 538 37.27 -4.96 -13.22
CA SER A 538 36.97 -3.71 -13.92
C SER A 538 35.97 -2.86 -13.12
N ARG A 539 36.00 -1.54 -13.34
CA ARG A 539 34.99 -0.61 -12.82
C ARG A 539 34.51 0.28 -13.97
N ALA A 540 33.20 0.35 -14.15
CA ALA A 540 32.59 1.39 -14.95
C ALA A 540 32.61 2.68 -14.12
N THR A 541 33.48 3.61 -14.48
CA THR A 541 33.47 4.97 -13.93
C THR A 541 33.33 5.95 -15.07
N THR A 542 32.26 6.76 -15.05
CA THR A 542 32.32 8.10 -15.60
C THR A 542 33.43 8.84 -14.85
N GLU A 543 34.58 9.00 -15.50
CA GLU A 543 35.71 9.75 -14.98
C GLU A 543 35.29 11.20 -14.78
N ILE A 544 35.55 11.76 -13.60
CA ILE A 544 35.34 13.16 -13.27
C ILE A 544 36.70 13.67 -12.83
N PHE A 545 37.07 14.88 -13.24
CA PHE A 545 38.36 15.46 -12.91
C PHE A 545 38.20 16.73 -12.07
N LYS A 546 39.21 17.05 -11.29
CA LYS A 546 39.31 18.31 -10.55
C LYS A 546 39.80 19.41 -11.51
N PRO A 547 39.26 20.63 -11.47
CA PRO A 547 39.83 21.74 -12.21
C PRO A 547 41.20 22.14 -11.64
N ASP A 548 42.12 22.59 -12.49
CA ASP A 548 43.46 23.06 -12.12
C ASP A 548 43.46 24.41 -11.40
N LYS A 549 42.47 25.26 -11.69
CA LYS A 549 42.17 26.50 -10.98
C LYS A 549 40.67 26.65 -10.72
N PRO A 550 40.23 27.49 -9.75
CA PRO A 550 38.81 27.79 -9.58
C PRO A 550 38.18 28.39 -10.84
N TYR A 551 36.89 28.11 -11.05
CA TYR A 551 36.12 28.73 -12.13
C TYR A 551 35.76 30.18 -11.75
N GLU A 552 36.16 31.12 -12.59
CA GLU A 552 35.74 32.53 -12.54
C GLU A 552 34.37 32.67 -13.24
N PHE A 553 33.48 33.53 -12.71
CA PHE A 553 32.13 33.75 -13.23
C PHE A 553 31.85 35.25 -13.48
N PRO A 554 31.01 35.61 -14.46
CA PRO A 554 30.55 37.00 -14.63
C PRO A 554 29.72 37.51 -13.44
N GLU A 555 29.74 38.83 -13.23
CA GLU A 555 28.88 39.49 -12.25
C GLU A 555 27.39 39.35 -12.62
N THR A 556 26.52 39.29 -11.60
CA THR A 556 25.07 39.21 -11.78
C THR A 556 24.52 40.52 -12.36
N ILE A 557 24.00 40.45 -13.58
CA ILE A 557 23.34 41.56 -14.27
C ILE A 557 21.89 41.66 -13.75
N LEU A 558 21.64 42.62 -12.87
CA LEU A 558 20.29 43.04 -12.50
C LEU A 558 19.86 44.23 -13.38
N ARG A 559 18.62 44.20 -13.89
CA ARG A 559 17.94 45.32 -14.54
C ARG A 559 16.57 45.53 -13.91
N GLY A 560 16.12 46.78 -13.93
CA GLY A 560 14.85 47.21 -13.33
C GLY A 560 15.04 47.90 -11.97
N PRO A 561 13.95 48.42 -11.39
CA PRO A 561 13.98 49.11 -10.10
C PRO A 561 14.24 48.13 -8.94
N HIS A 562 14.85 48.64 -7.86
CA HIS A 562 15.30 47.86 -6.71
C HIS A 562 14.55 48.24 -5.42
N LEU A 563 14.24 47.26 -4.58
CA LEU A 563 13.73 47.48 -3.22
C LEU A 563 14.88 47.63 -2.22
N SER A 564 14.97 48.83 -1.65
CA SER A 564 15.81 49.12 -0.49
C SER A 564 15.49 48.19 0.68
N GLU A 565 16.51 47.63 1.32
CA GLU A 565 16.38 46.77 2.51
C GLU A 565 16.19 47.61 3.79
N THR A 566 16.46 48.92 3.72
CA THR A 566 16.20 49.90 4.78
C THR A 566 15.03 50.82 4.43
N ARG A 567 14.44 51.48 5.44
CA ARG A 567 13.48 52.57 5.20
C ARG A 567 14.12 53.72 4.41
N LEU A 568 13.32 54.39 3.59
CA LEU A 568 13.77 55.49 2.71
C LEU A 568 14.46 56.61 3.49
N ARG A 569 13.91 56.96 4.65
CA ARG A 569 14.54 57.80 5.68
C ARG A 569 13.89 57.56 7.05
N GLU A 570 14.40 58.21 8.07
CA GLU A 570 13.75 58.28 9.39
C GLU A 570 12.45 59.12 9.34
N PRO A 571 11.41 58.76 10.13
CA PRO A 571 10.22 59.61 10.30
C PRO A 571 10.56 60.92 11.03
N ARG A 572 9.93 62.02 10.62
CA ARG A 572 10.16 63.35 11.18
C ARG A 572 9.21 63.65 12.36
N GLU A 573 9.75 64.29 13.40
CA GLU A 573 8.96 64.84 14.51
C GLU A 573 8.46 66.27 14.21
N PHE A 574 7.24 66.57 14.63
CA PHE A 574 6.59 67.89 14.46
C PHE A 574 6.15 68.46 15.81
N LYS A 575 6.03 69.78 15.91
CA LYS A 575 5.54 70.44 17.14
C LYS A 575 4.01 70.47 17.17
N THR A 576 3.44 70.59 18.38
CA THR A 576 2.00 70.82 18.54
C THR A 576 1.63 72.24 18.09
N LYS A 577 0.68 72.36 17.16
CA LYS A 577 0.08 73.64 16.74
C LYS A 577 -1.25 73.81 17.49
N ALA A 578 -1.25 74.65 18.53
CA ALA A 578 -2.35 74.82 19.50
C ALA A 578 -2.81 76.28 19.62
N SER A 579 -4.10 76.49 19.88
CA SER A 579 -4.64 77.79 20.30
C SER A 579 -3.93 78.31 21.57
N PRO A 580 -3.54 79.60 21.68
CA PRO A 580 -2.81 80.14 22.84
C PRO A 580 -3.50 80.01 24.21
N LYS A 581 -4.81 79.69 24.25
CA LYS A 581 -5.58 79.44 25.47
C LYS A 581 -5.52 78.00 25.97
N VAL A 582 -5.11 77.05 25.14
CA VAL A 582 -5.18 75.60 25.41
C VAL A 582 -3.79 75.09 25.80
N PRO A 583 -3.49 74.85 27.09
CA PRO A 583 -2.17 74.40 27.53
C PRO A 583 -1.92 72.90 27.27
N LEU A 584 -2.46 72.33 26.18
CA LEU A 584 -2.24 70.94 25.78
C LEU A 584 -1.05 70.84 24.83
N VAL A 585 -0.10 69.95 25.14
CA VAL A 585 0.95 69.52 24.21
C VAL A 585 0.70 68.08 23.81
N LEU A 586 0.70 67.84 22.50
CA LEU A 586 0.58 66.53 21.88
C LEU A 586 1.98 66.04 21.49
N MET A 587 2.30 64.79 21.82
CA MET A 587 3.55 64.12 21.45
C MET A 587 3.27 62.75 20.82
N THR A 588 4.20 62.21 20.04
CA THR A 588 4.14 60.87 19.44
C THR A 588 4.93 59.84 20.27
N PRO A 589 4.34 59.15 21.26
CA PRO A 589 5.04 58.15 22.07
C PRO A 589 5.47 56.89 21.29
N TYR A 590 4.91 56.63 20.10
CA TYR A 590 5.21 55.46 19.27
C TYR A 590 5.17 55.82 17.77
N GLU A 591 5.96 55.10 16.95
CA GLU A 591 5.86 55.14 15.48
C GLU A 591 4.44 54.74 15.01
N MET A 592 4.01 55.29 13.87
CA MET A 592 2.76 54.92 13.22
C MET A 592 2.90 53.55 12.52
N VAL A 593 1.86 52.73 12.51
CA VAL A 593 1.89 51.37 11.93
C VAL A 593 0.78 51.19 10.89
N ALA A 594 1.14 50.68 9.71
CA ALA A 594 0.21 50.38 8.63
C ALA A 594 -0.17 48.89 8.55
N ASN A 595 -1.44 48.60 8.25
CA ASN A 595 -2.03 47.27 7.95
C ASN A 595 -1.43 46.10 8.76
N ASN A 596 -1.38 46.22 10.09
CA ASN A 596 -0.67 45.24 10.94
C ASN A 596 -1.23 43.80 10.81
N SER A 597 -0.48 42.80 11.28
CA SER A 597 -0.82 41.37 11.13
C SER A 597 -2.15 40.90 11.74
N VAL A 598 -2.85 41.76 12.50
CA VAL A 598 -4.20 41.49 13.05
C VAL A 598 -5.29 42.16 12.19
N MET A 599 -4.91 43.11 11.34
CA MET A 599 -5.79 43.90 10.47
C MET A 599 -5.23 43.96 9.04
N THR A 600 -5.32 42.84 8.31
CA THR A 600 -4.96 42.76 6.88
C THR A 600 -5.63 43.87 6.06
N SER A 601 -4.89 44.44 5.10
CA SER A 601 -5.45 45.50 4.24
C SER A 601 -6.61 44.94 3.41
N VAL A 602 -7.69 45.70 3.26
CA VAL A 602 -8.74 45.41 2.28
C VAL A 602 -8.23 45.82 0.87
N PRO A 603 -8.64 45.18 -0.24
CA PRO A 603 -8.06 45.48 -1.57
C PRO A 603 -8.14 46.96 -2.02
N GLU A 604 -9.09 47.72 -1.50
CA GLU A 604 -9.34 49.12 -1.86
C GLU A 604 -8.61 50.16 -0.99
N ILE A 605 -8.19 49.80 0.23
CA ILE A 605 -7.80 50.76 1.27
C ILE A 605 -6.57 50.33 2.07
N ASP A 606 -5.79 51.32 2.49
CA ASP A 606 -4.72 51.17 3.50
C ASP A 606 -5.18 51.76 4.85
N ARG A 607 -4.83 51.06 5.93
CA ARG A 607 -5.22 51.37 7.30
C ARG A 607 -4.00 51.69 8.15
N PHE A 608 -4.08 52.76 8.92
CA PHE A 608 -3.00 53.27 9.76
C PHE A 608 -3.45 53.36 11.21
N LEU A 609 -2.59 52.93 12.14
CA LEU A 609 -2.74 53.01 13.58
C LEU A 609 -1.66 53.94 14.15
N GLY A 610 -2.08 55.04 14.77
CA GLY A 610 -1.21 56.02 15.42
C GLY A 610 -1.50 56.13 16.92
N PHE A 611 -0.59 56.75 17.64
CA PHE A 611 -0.68 56.96 19.09
C PHE A 611 -0.14 58.34 19.42
N TRP A 612 -0.94 59.16 20.10
CA TRP A 612 -0.47 60.42 20.66
C TRP A 612 -0.63 60.46 22.17
N ARG A 613 0.27 61.18 22.85
CA ARG A 613 0.18 61.50 24.27
C ARG A 613 -0.17 62.97 24.42
N GLY A 614 -1.34 63.25 24.97
CA GLY A 614 -1.78 64.62 25.30
C GLY A 614 -1.43 64.94 26.74
N LEU A 615 -0.48 65.85 26.96
CA LEU A 615 -0.04 66.35 28.27
C LEU A 615 -0.62 67.74 28.53
N ASN A 616 -1.49 67.87 29.53
CA ASN A 616 -2.03 69.15 29.96
C ASN A 616 -1.00 69.87 30.85
N LYS A 617 -0.38 70.94 30.34
CA LYS A 617 0.61 71.77 31.03
C LYS A 617 0.01 72.84 31.95
N ALA A 618 -1.31 72.86 32.15
CA ALA A 618 -1.93 73.70 33.17
C ALA A 618 -1.37 73.36 34.57
N PRO A 619 -1.04 74.35 35.41
CA PRO A 619 -0.50 74.08 36.74
C PRO A 619 -1.57 73.44 37.64
N LEU A 620 -1.14 72.57 38.57
CA LEU A 620 -2.00 71.89 39.56
C LEU A 620 -2.85 72.83 40.43
N SER A 621 -2.49 74.13 40.50
CA SER A 621 -3.25 75.16 41.19
C SER A 621 -4.42 75.75 40.37
N SER A 622 -4.48 75.47 39.07
CA SER A 622 -5.63 75.79 38.21
C SER A 622 -6.56 74.60 38.14
N GLN A 623 -7.87 74.81 38.05
CA GLN A 623 -8.86 73.74 37.83
C GLN A 623 -9.13 73.52 36.32
N ASN A 624 -8.18 73.90 35.46
CA ASN A 624 -8.32 73.90 34.01
C ASN A 624 -8.10 72.48 33.44
N GLN A 625 -9.13 71.64 33.62
CA GLN A 625 -9.27 70.38 32.90
C GLN A 625 -9.64 70.66 31.43
N ILE A 626 -8.89 70.09 30.50
CA ILE A 626 -9.14 70.18 29.05
C ILE A 626 -10.07 69.04 28.66
N VAL A 627 -11.08 69.30 27.81
CA VAL A 627 -12.15 68.32 27.50
C VAL A 627 -12.35 68.24 25.99
N LEU A 628 -11.53 67.42 25.35
CA LEU A 628 -11.57 67.24 23.89
C LEU A 628 -12.91 66.63 23.49
N MET A 629 -13.68 67.34 22.66
CA MET A 629 -15.05 67.00 22.28
C MET A 629 -15.13 66.27 20.94
N SER A 630 -14.17 66.50 20.03
CA SER A 630 -14.13 65.89 18.70
C SER A 630 -12.71 65.90 18.13
N ALA A 631 -12.52 65.18 17.02
CA ALA A 631 -11.31 65.25 16.19
C ALA A 631 -11.64 65.16 14.70
N LYS A 632 -10.83 65.81 13.87
CA LYS A 632 -10.81 65.69 12.41
C LYS A 632 -9.42 65.27 11.96
N ALA A 633 -9.31 64.23 11.15
CA ALA A 633 -8.06 63.80 10.53
C ALA A 633 -8.02 64.12 9.03
N GLU A 634 -6.85 64.55 8.58
CA GLU A 634 -6.51 64.89 7.20
C GLU A 634 -5.12 64.31 6.90
N TYR A 635 -4.86 63.93 5.67
CA TYR A 635 -3.56 63.40 5.24
C TYR A 635 -3.07 64.05 3.95
N ARG A 636 -1.75 64.00 3.73
CA ARG A 636 -1.10 64.28 2.46
C ARG A 636 0.10 63.36 2.28
N LEU A 637 0.56 63.17 1.06
CA LEU A 637 1.88 62.59 0.81
C LEU A 637 2.95 63.71 0.83
N VAL A 638 4.18 63.39 1.23
CA VAL A 638 5.30 64.34 1.13
C VAL A 638 5.52 64.70 -0.34
N GLY A 639 5.63 66.00 -0.62
CA GLY A 639 5.58 66.57 -1.97
C GLY A 639 4.19 67.02 -2.46
N GLU A 640 3.10 66.72 -1.73
CA GLU A 640 1.77 67.31 -2.00
C GLU A 640 1.52 68.54 -1.11
N GLU A 641 1.07 69.66 -1.69
CA GLU A 641 0.77 70.90 -0.94
C GLU A 641 -0.59 70.86 -0.21
N GLU A 642 -1.52 70.00 -0.61
CA GLU A 642 -2.90 69.98 -0.08
C GLU A 642 -3.18 68.79 0.85
N TYR A 643 -3.71 69.10 2.05
CA TYR A 643 -4.26 68.13 2.97
C TYR A 643 -5.67 67.67 2.57
N ARG A 644 -5.84 66.37 2.34
CA ARG A 644 -7.12 65.73 1.99
C ARG A 644 -7.77 65.07 3.23
N PRO A 645 -9.10 65.03 3.36
CA PRO A 645 -9.75 64.30 4.46
C PRO A 645 -9.48 62.79 4.35
N VAL A 646 -9.28 62.11 5.48
CA VAL A 646 -9.20 60.64 5.50
C VAL A 646 -10.57 60.02 5.23
N LYS A 647 -10.61 58.83 4.63
CA LYS A 647 -11.86 58.11 4.29
C LYS A 647 -12.66 57.71 5.53
N TRP A 648 -11.96 57.42 6.62
CA TRP A 648 -12.52 57.17 7.95
C TRP A 648 -11.48 57.48 9.03
N PHE A 649 -11.94 57.94 10.20
CA PHE A 649 -11.13 58.16 11.40
C PHE A 649 -11.89 57.63 12.62
N GLY A 650 -11.17 57.06 13.60
CA GLY A 650 -11.76 56.66 14.87
C GLY A 650 -10.71 56.45 15.97
N LEU A 651 -11.19 56.55 17.21
CA LEU A 651 -10.38 56.24 18.39
C LEU A 651 -10.40 54.74 18.69
N ARG A 652 -9.31 54.22 19.26
CA ARG A 652 -9.12 52.80 19.57
C ARG A 652 -9.05 52.53 21.08
N SER A 653 -8.86 51.27 21.44
CA SER A 653 -8.70 50.78 22.84
C SER A 653 -9.82 51.17 23.82
N GLY A 654 -11.02 51.49 23.32
CA GLY A 654 -12.16 51.91 24.14
C GLY A 654 -12.24 53.41 24.42
N THR A 655 -11.22 54.20 24.04
CA THR A 655 -11.22 55.66 24.12
C THR A 655 -12.35 56.24 23.26
N LYS A 656 -13.10 57.18 23.83
CA LYS A 656 -14.24 57.86 23.18
C LYS A 656 -14.23 59.33 23.61
N PHE A 657 -14.87 60.19 22.81
CA PHE A 657 -15.16 61.56 23.23
C PHE A 657 -16.35 61.59 24.22
N PRO A 658 -16.35 62.52 25.19
CA PRO A 658 -15.29 63.48 25.49
C PRO A 658 -14.06 62.85 26.15
N ILE A 659 -12.86 63.36 25.86
CA ILE A 659 -11.61 62.98 26.53
C ILE A 659 -11.20 64.10 27.48
N SER A 660 -11.28 63.87 28.79
CA SER A 660 -10.89 64.84 29.81
C SER A 660 -9.45 64.61 30.29
N ILE A 661 -8.65 65.68 30.37
CA ILE A 661 -7.23 65.65 30.77
C ILE A 661 -7.02 66.65 31.92
N ALA A 662 -6.74 66.17 33.14
CA ALA A 662 -6.55 67.05 34.29
C ALA A 662 -5.19 67.78 34.26
N PRO A 663 -5.03 68.90 35.00
CA PRO A 663 -3.77 69.64 35.08
C PRO A 663 -2.57 68.76 35.46
N MET A 664 -1.47 68.88 34.71
CA MET A 664 -0.25 68.06 34.80
C MET A 664 -0.41 66.55 34.52
N GLU A 665 -1.59 66.07 34.11
CA GLU A 665 -1.78 64.69 33.65
C GLU A 665 -1.51 64.52 32.14
N SER A 666 -1.17 63.29 31.75
CA SER A 666 -1.05 62.89 30.35
C SER A 666 -1.94 61.70 30.02
N VAL A 667 -2.70 61.78 28.93
CA VAL A 667 -3.50 60.66 28.41
C VAL A 667 -2.94 60.15 27.08
N ASP A 668 -2.94 58.83 26.89
CA ASP A 668 -2.65 58.21 25.60
C ASP A 668 -3.93 58.09 24.76
N ILE A 669 -3.89 58.65 23.56
CA ILE A 669 -4.97 58.71 22.58
C ILE A 669 -4.57 57.82 21.38
N PRO A 670 -4.90 56.52 21.41
CA PRO A 670 -4.73 55.64 20.26
C PRO A 670 -5.80 55.94 19.21
N PHE A 671 -5.37 56.18 17.98
CA PHE A 671 -6.26 56.52 16.87
C PHE A 671 -5.95 55.67 15.63
N GLU A 672 -6.95 55.52 14.78
CA GLU A 672 -6.85 54.80 13.53
C GLU A 672 -7.50 55.64 12.42
N PHE A 673 -6.93 55.58 11.23
CA PHE A 673 -7.56 56.13 10.02
C PHE A 673 -7.37 55.21 8.82
N VAL A 674 -8.14 55.52 7.78
CA VAL A 674 -8.19 54.78 6.52
C VAL A 674 -8.05 55.76 5.35
N VAL A 675 -7.25 55.37 4.37
CA VAL A 675 -7.07 56.06 3.09
C VAL A 675 -7.25 55.08 1.94
N ASP A 676 -7.57 55.60 0.75
CA ASP A 676 -7.66 54.78 -0.46
C ASP A 676 -6.27 54.39 -0.98
N LYS A 677 -6.18 53.19 -1.56
CA LYS A 677 -4.96 52.72 -2.22
C LYS A 677 -4.76 53.39 -3.58
N PRO A 678 -3.53 53.40 -4.14
CA PRO A 678 -3.30 53.78 -5.52
C PRO A 678 -4.15 52.92 -6.48
N GLN A 679 -4.79 53.53 -7.47
CA GLN A 679 -5.74 52.86 -8.37
C GLN A 679 -5.16 51.58 -9.02
N ALA A 680 -3.91 51.62 -9.47
CA ALA A 680 -3.22 50.47 -10.06
C ALA A 680 -3.06 49.27 -9.11
N VAL A 681 -3.04 49.51 -7.79
CA VAL A 681 -2.98 48.47 -6.74
C VAL A 681 -4.36 47.88 -6.48
N ILE A 682 -5.41 48.71 -6.52
CA ILE A 682 -6.82 48.28 -6.40
C ILE A 682 -7.18 47.35 -7.56
N GLU A 683 -6.75 47.68 -8.78
CA GLU A 683 -6.96 46.86 -9.98
C GLU A 683 -6.25 45.50 -9.89
N ARG A 684 -5.00 45.46 -9.38
CA ARG A 684 -4.28 44.22 -9.05
C ARG A 684 -4.84 43.48 -7.82
N ARG A 685 -5.77 44.08 -7.06
CA ARG A 685 -6.37 43.59 -5.81
C ARG A 685 -5.36 43.22 -4.71
N SER A 686 -4.22 43.89 -4.66
CA SER A 686 -3.12 43.51 -3.76
C SER A 686 -3.42 43.74 -2.28
N VAL A 687 -2.94 42.82 -1.43
CA VAL A 687 -3.03 42.88 0.03
C VAL A 687 -1.66 43.21 0.61
N ALA A 688 -1.58 44.25 1.43
CA ALA A 688 -0.42 44.57 2.25
C ALA A 688 -0.60 44.05 3.68
N ILE A 689 0.53 43.67 4.29
CA ILE A 689 0.61 43.18 5.67
C ILE A 689 1.85 43.81 6.30
N ASN A 690 1.67 44.58 7.37
CA ASN A 690 2.68 45.39 8.06
C ASN A 690 3.33 46.52 7.21
N PHE A 691 2.68 46.92 6.11
CA PHE A 691 3.01 48.11 5.30
C PHE A 691 1.77 48.68 4.63
N ALA A 692 1.85 49.84 3.98
CA ALA A 692 0.81 50.41 3.11
C ALA A 692 1.33 50.63 1.69
N HIS A 693 0.50 50.34 0.68
CA HIS A 693 0.86 50.52 -0.73
C HIS A 693 0.95 52.00 -1.12
N LEU A 694 0.09 52.85 -0.55
CA LEU A 694 0.09 54.29 -0.82
C LEU A 694 1.45 54.95 -0.50
N THR A 695 2.22 54.36 0.42
CA THR A 695 3.43 54.98 0.99
C THR A 695 4.76 54.37 0.51
N ILE A 696 4.75 53.45 -0.45
CA ILE A 696 5.98 52.74 -0.86
C ILE A 696 7.03 53.71 -1.44
N HIS A 697 6.61 54.78 -2.10
CA HIS A 697 7.51 55.78 -2.71
C HIS A 697 7.57 57.11 -1.95
N ASN A 698 6.44 57.53 -1.36
CA ASN A 698 6.28 58.83 -0.68
C ASN A 698 5.78 58.61 0.76
N PRO A 699 6.44 59.17 1.80
CA PRO A 699 5.91 59.16 3.15
C PRO A 699 4.52 59.83 3.26
N LEU A 700 3.69 59.37 4.19
CA LEU A 700 2.38 59.97 4.48
C LEU A 700 2.46 60.80 5.76
N ARG A 701 1.94 62.02 5.71
CA ARG A 701 1.74 62.90 6.88
C ARG A 701 0.25 62.94 7.21
N VAL A 702 -0.12 62.56 8.43
CA VAL A 702 -1.47 62.74 8.97
C VAL A 702 -1.48 63.91 9.94
N ARG A 703 -2.36 64.88 9.70
CA ARG A 703 -2.70 65.95 10.63
C ARG A 703 -4.03 65.59 11.28
N VAL A 704 -4.06 65.50 12.60
CA VAL A 704 -5.32 65.38 13.35
C VAL A 704 -5.48 66.60 14.25
N THR A 705 -6.62 67.25 14.15
CA THR A 705 -6.99 68.42 14.93
C THR A 705 -8.12 68.05 15.88
N PHE A 706 -7.91 68.21 17.18
CA PHE A 706 -8.99 68.15 18.18
C PHE A 706 -9.61 69.53 18.38
N THR A 707 -10.88 69.51 18.78
CA THR A 707 -11.60 70.70 19.27
C THR A 707 -12.01 70.48 20.73
N ASP A 708 -11.65 71.43 21.58
CA ASP A 708 -11.99 71.46 23.01
C ASP A 708 -13.45 71.93 23.22
N VAL A 709 -13.96 71.82 24.45
CA VAL A 709 -15.33 72.27 24.79
C VAL A 709 -15.53 73.78 24.59
N GLU A 710 -14.47 74.59 24.66
CA GLU A 710 -14.51 76.03 24.35
C GLU A 710 -14.47 76.36 22.84
N GLY A 711 -14.38 75.35 21.96
CA GLY A 711 -14.24 75.52 20.51
C GLY A 711 -12.82 75.85 20.03
N GLU A 712 -11.88 76.03 20.96
CA GLU A 712 -10.45 76.17 20.67
C GLU A 712 -9.85 74.86 20.12
N THR A 713 -8.74 74.94 19.38
CA THR A 713 -8.20 73.80 18.63
C THR A 713 -6.75 73.48 18.96
N VAL A 714 -6.40 72.21 18.79
CA VAL A 714 -5.04 71.70 19.00
C VAL A 714 -4.77 70.57 18.02
N SER A 715 -3.63 70.65 17.34
CA SER A 715 -3.26 69.75 16.24
C SER A 715 -1.80 69.32 16.32
N LEU A 716 -1.52 68.15 15.74
CA LEU A 716 -0.19 67.61 15.55
C LEU A 716 -0.12 66.94 14.18
N VAL A 717 1.06 66.90 13.58
CA VAL A 717 1.36 66.10 12.40
C VAL A 717 2.15 64.87 12.86
N GLN A 718 1.72 63.68 12.42
CA GLN A 718 2.50 62.45 12.55
C GLN A 718 2.78 61.88 11.17
N GLU A 719 3.99 61.38 10.98
CA GLU A 719 4.44 60.83 9.70
C GLU A 719 4.57 59.31 9.75
N TYR A 720 4.31 58.67 8.61
CA TYR A 720 4.65 57.28 8.33
C TYR A 720 5.57 57.23 7.11
N VAL A 721 6.79 56.74 7.32
CA VAL A 721 7.70 56.33 6.24
C VAL A 721 7.55 54.82 6.06
N HIS A 722 7.48 54.33 4.82
CA HIS A 722 7.42 52.90 4.54
C HIS A 722 8.64 52.18 5.13
N LYS A 723 8.36 51.22 6.01
CA LYS A 723 9.36 50.31 6.57
C LYS A 723 9.28 49.00 5.81
N VAL A 724 10.32 48.71 5.04
CA VAL A 724 10.39 47.56 4.13
C VAL A 724 10.54 46.25 4.93
N ASN A 725 9.44 45.77 5.48
CA ASN A 725 9.38 44.58 6.32
C ASN A 725 9.33 43.30 5.46
N GLY A 726 10.27 42.38 5.65
CA GLY A 726 10.22 41.03 5.06
C GLY A 726 10.85 40.88 3.68
N VAL A 727 11.54 41.90 3.15
CA VAL A 727 12.48 41.68 2.04
C VAL A 727 13.53 40.66 2.48
N THR A 728 13.67 39.58 1.72
CA THR A 728 14.64 38.54 2.02
C THR A 728 16.02 38.98 1.54
N THR A 729 17.00 38.86 2.43
CA THR A 729 18.41 39.16 2.19
C THR A 729 19.19 37.88 1.90
N ARG A 730 20.36 38.00 1.26
CA ARG A 730 21.26 36.87 1.02
C ARG A 730 21.77 36.27 2.34
N GLN A 731 21.67 34.95 2.48
CA GLN A 731 22.21 34.19 3.61
C GLN A 731 23.64 33.70 3.31
N GLU A 732 24.41 33.36 4.35
CA GLU A 732 25.76 32.79 4.18
C GLU A 732 25.75 31.43 3.45
N GLU A 733 24.66 30.67 3.54
CA GLU A 733 24.43 29.41 2.81
C GLU A 733 24.05 29.59 1.32
N ASP A 734 23.83 30.83 0.85
CA ASP A 734 23.43 31.11 -0.54
C ASP A 734 24.66 31.26 -1.45
N ILE A 735 25.07 30.15 -2.07
CA ILE A 735 26.09 30.14 -3.13
C ILE A 735 25.61 30.83 -4.41
N GLY A 736 24.29 30.93 -4.63
CA GLY A 736 23.67 31.81 -5.62
C GLY A 736 22.42 32.48 -5.06
N PHE A 737 22.28 33.78 -5.29
CA PHE A 737 21.15 34.60 -4.84
C PHE A 737 20.74 35.56 -5.96
N PHE A 738 19.60 35.28 -6.60
CA PHE A 738 19.06 36.03 -7.73
C PHE A 738 17.66 36.50 -7.38
N TYR A 739 17.29 37.72 -7.75
CA TYR A 739 15.99 38.27 -7.36
C TYR A 739 15.45 39.28 -8.36
N LEU A 740 14.13 39.48 -8.29
CA LEU A 740 13.38 40.51 -9.00
C LEU A 740 12.54 41.25 -7.97
N ASP A 741 12.60 42.58 -8.01
CA ASP A 741 11.83 43.46 -7.13
C ASP A 741 10.64 44.06 -7.90
N ASP A 742 9.41 43.83 -7.41
CA ASP A 742 8.21 44.59 -7.79
C ASP A 742 8.01 45.70 -6.76
N VAL A 743 8.43 46.92 -7.13
CA VAL A 743 8.34 48.10 -6.27
C VAL A 743 6.92 48.68 -6.22
N ASP A 744 6.01 48.31 -7.13
CA ASP A 744 4.58 48.70 -7.04
C ASP A 744 3.88 47.93 -5.91
N LEU A 745 4.34 46.71 -5.63
CA LEU A 745 3.80 45.81 -4.60
C LEU A 745 4.68 45.72 -3.34
N SER A 746 5.89 46.30 -3.36
CA SER A 746 6.93 46.13 -2.33
C SER A 746 7.32 44.66 -2.09
N GLN A 747 7.38 43.85 -3.14
CA GLN A 747 7.66 42.41 -3.07
C GLN A 747 8.97 42.03 -3.79
N ARG A 748 9.82 41.27 -3.10
CA ARG A 748 11.00 40.60 -3.70
C ARG A 748 10.66 39.15 -4.02
N THR A 749 10.76 38.76 -5.29
CA THR A 749 10.72 37.36 -5.71
C THR A 749 12.15 36.87 -5.96
N LEU A 750 12.52 35.69 -5.49
CA LEU A 750 13.91 35.23 -5.49
C LEU A 750 14.11 33.79 -5.91
N ILE A 751 15.32 33.49 -6.39
CA ILE A 751 15.85 32.17 -6.67
C ILE A 751 17.14 32.03 -5.86
N THR A 752 17.19 31.02 -5.00
CA THR A 752 18.37 30.66 -4.22
C THR A 752 18.96 29.34 -4.71
N ILE A 753 20.27 29.30 -4.76
CA ILE A 753 21.08 28.10 -4.97
C ILE A 753 21.92 27.96 -3.70
N LYS A 754 21.74 26.83 -2.99
CA LYS A 754 22.26 26.60 -1.64
C LYS A 754 23.05 25.30 -1.57
N GLU A 755 24.01 25.24 -0.65
CA GLU A 755 24.57 23.94 -0.25
C GLU A 755 23.50 23.10 0.47
N PRO A 756 23.39 21.79 0.17
CA PRO A 756 22.31 20.96 0.67
C PRO A 756 22.58 20.48 2.11
N LYS A 757 21.52 20.40 2.92
CA LYS A 757 21.60 19.98 4.35
C LYS A 757 22.04 18.52 4.57
N ASP A 758 22.17 17.75 3.49
CA ASP A 758 22.75 16.40 3.48
C ASP A 758 23.66 16.24 2.23
N PRO A 759 24.92 16.69 2.31
CA PRO A 759 25.85 16.67 1.17
C PRO A 759 26.30 15.25 0.77
N LYS A 760 25.80 14.19 1.44
CA LYS A 760 26.00 12.79 1.04
C LYS A 760 24.93 12.28 0.07
N LYS A 761 23.85 13.04 -0.14
CA LYS A 761 22.73 12.68 -1.05
C LYS A 761 22.57 13.64 -2.21
N HIS A 762 22.85 14.92 -2.00
CA HIS A 762 22.69 15.99 -2.98
C HIS A 762 23.97 16.83 -3.04
N VAL A 763 24.20 17.49 -4.18
CA VAL A 763 25.34 18.40 -4.38
C VAL A 763 24.88 19.86 -4.26
N VAL A 764 23.64 20.17 -4.63
CA VAL A 764 23.05 21.51 -4.56
C VAL A 764 21.52 21.44 -4.41
N ASP A 765 20.96 22.35 -3.62
CA ASP A 765 19.51 22.56 -3.48
C ASP A 765 19.14 23.90 -4.18
N ILE A 766 18.24 23.86 -5.18
CA ILE A 766 17.80 25.03 -5.97
C ILE A 766 16.34 25.34 -5.67
N CYS A 767 16.03 26.55 -5.21
CA CYS A 767 14.69 26.96 -4.77
C CYS A 767 14.25 28.29 -5.39
N ALA A 768 12.99 28.42 -5.82
CA ALA A 768 12.42 29.64 -6.36
C ALA A 768 11.17 30.05 -5.57
N GLY A 769 11.23 31.16 -4.84
CA GLY A 769 10.16 31.64 -3.97
C GLY A 769 9.62 30.56 -3.03
N TYR A 770 8.32 30.24 -3.16
CA TYR A 770 7.62 29.22 -2.38
C TYR A 770 7.53 27.85 -3.08
N ALA A 771 8.23 27.64 -4.20
CA ALA A 771 8.23 26.37 -4.92
C ALA A 771 8.94 25.25 -4.14
N LEU A 772 8.69 24.00 -4.53
CA LEU A 772 9.43 22.85 -4.01
C LEU A 772 10.91 22.94 -4.40
N THR A 773 11.80 22.78 -3.43
CA THR A 773 13.25 22.80 -3.64
C THR A 773 13.70 21.64 -4.53
N ASN A 774 14.31 21.95 -5.67
CA ASN A 774 14.91 20.99 -6.59
C ASN A 774 16.26 20.53 -6.02
N LYS A 775 16.33 19.27 -5.61
CA LYS A 775 17.53 18.68 -5.00
C LYS A 775 18.34 17.91 -6.03
N ILE A 776 19.50 18.42 -6.43
CA ILE A 776 20.28 17.86 -7.53
C ILE A 776 21.32 16.89 -6.95
N SER A 777 21.28 15.62 -7.38
CA SER A 777 22.27 14.61 -6.96
C SER A 777 23.50 14.58 -7.87
N GLU A 778 24.58 13.96 -7.42
CA GLU A 778 25.77 13.74 -8.26
C GLU A 778 25.43 12.96 -9.55
N LEU A 779 24.47 12.03 -9.48
CA LEU A 779 24.00 11.28 -10.64
C LEU A 779 23.31 12.18 -11.68
N ASP A 780 22.58 13.20 -11.24
CA ASP A 780 21.92 14.14 -12.15
C ASP A 780 22.95 15.04 -12.85
N LEU A 781 24.00 15.46 -12.13
CA LEU A 781 25.13 16.18 -12.72
C LEU A 781 25.92 15.29 -13.70
N ARG A 782 26.16 14.01 -13.38
CA ARG A 782 26.76 13.03 -14.29
C ARG A 782 25.92 12.82 -15.57
N ARG A 783 24.59 12.80 -15.46
CA ARG A 783 23.68 12.75 -16.62
C ARG A 783 23.77 13.99 -17.50
N ILE A 784 23.84 15.17 -16.90
CA ILE A 784 24.04 16.43 -17.61
C ILE A 784 25.37 16.41 -18.39
N VAL A 785 26.47 15.98 -17.75
CA VAL A 785 27.78 15.81 -18.40
C VAL A 785 27.70 14.81 -19.56
N HIS A 786 27.10 13.64 -19.35
CA HIS A 786 26.97 12.60 -20.38
C HIS A 786 26.22 13.11 -21.63
N ASN A 787 25.16 13.87 -21.42
CA ASN A 787 24.38 14.46 -22.51
C ASN A 787 25.17 15.56 -23.24
N ALA A 788 25.98 16.35 -22.53
CA ALA A 788 26.90 17.32 -23.15
C ALA A 788 28.01 16.62 -23.95
N GLU A 789 28.60 15.53 -23.45
CA GLU A 789 29.58 14.72 -24.19
C GLU A 789 29.00 14.14 -25.50
N HIS A 790 27.72 13.74 -25.50
CA HIS A 790 27.07 13.14 -26.68
C HIS A 790 26.52 14.17 -27.68
N THR A 791 26.09 15.35 -27.22
CA THR A 791 25.51 16.39 -28.09
C THR A 791 26.50 17.48 -28.50
N GLY A 792 27.62 17.62 -27.78
CA GLY A 792 28.52 18.76 -27.88
C GLY A 792 27.99 20.05 -27.22
N VAL A 793 26.77 20.04 -26.64
CA VAL A 793 26.15 21.24 -26.06
C VAL A 793 26.53 21.38 -24.59
N THR A 794 27.37 22.36 -24.28
CA THR A 794 27.92 22.59 -22.94
C THR A 794 27.05 23.46 -22.02
N GLN A 795 26.14 24.28 -22.57
CA GLN A 795 25.11 24.98 -21.79
C GLN A 795 23.81 24.15 -21.79
N VAL A 796 23.62 23.30 -20.78
CA VAL A 796 22.50 22.34 -20.73
C VAL A 796 21.33 22.90 -19.93
N ASP A 797 20.19 23.12 -20.58
CA ASP A 797 18.93 23.47 -19.90
C ASP A 797 18.49 22.36 -18.94
N MET A 798 18.41 22.69 -17.65
CA MET A 798 18.05 21.74 -16.58
C MET A 798 16.54 21.45 -16.51
N LYS A 799 15.70 22.28 -17.14
CA LYS A 799 14.22 22.16 -17.14
C LYS A 799 13.59 22.15 -15.73
N ILE A 800 14.28 22.74 -14.76
CA ILE A 800 13.78 23.03 -13.40
C ILE A 800 13.10 24.41 -13.30
N GLY A 801 13.23 25.22 -14.36
CA GLY A 801 12.60 26.53 -14.47
C GLY A 801 11.08 26.44 -14.45
N PHE A 802 10.43 27.49 -13.92
CA PHE A 802 8.98 27.56 -13.84
C PHE A 802 8.47 28.91 -14.34
N SER A 803 7.38 28.87 -15.10
CA SER A 803 6.66 30.04 -15.62
C SER A 803 5.35 30.19 -14.85
N ASP A 804 5.39 30.83 -13.67
CA ASP A 804 4.18 31.16 -12.93
C ASP A 804 3.63 32.55 -13.32
N LEU A 805 2.70 33.02 -12.49
CA LEU A 805 1.98 34.27 -12.69
C LEU A 805 2.88 35.49 -12.43
N GLY A 806 3.83 35.41 -11.49
CA GLY A 806 4.74 36.50 -11.10
C GLY A 806 6.20 36.33 -11.57
N LEU A 807 6.71 35.09 -11.66
CA LEU A 807 8.08 34.78 -12.06
C LEU A 807 8.11 33.88 -13.31
N ASN A 808 9.00 34.18 -14.25
CA ASN A 808 9.43 33.23 -15.27
C ASN A 808 10.95 33.11 -15.22
N TRP A 809 11.46 31.92 -14.90
CA TRP A 809 12.90 31.69 -14.73
C TRP A 809 13.38 30.39 -15.37
N ASN A 810 14.60 30.43 -15.88
CA ASN A 810 15.32 29.30 -16.45
C ASN A 810 16.66 29.11 -15.72
N CYS A 811 17.14 27.87 -15.70
CA CYS A 811 18.46 27.52 -15.17
C CYS A 811 19.16 26.54 -16.11
N TRP A 812 20.38 26.87 -16.53
CA TRP A 812 21.25 26.01 -17.32
C TRP A 812 22.44 25.58 -16.48
N ALA A 813 22.77 24.29 -16.54
CA ALA A 813 24.02 23.77 -16.02
C ALA A 813 25.13 24.00 -17.06
N LEU A 814 26.25 24.57 -16.61
CA LEU A 814 27.42 24.83 -17.43
C LEU A 814 28.40 23.68 -17.28
N VAL A 815 28.73 23.01 -18.39
CA VAL A 815 29.54 21.79 -18.44
C VAL A 815 30.93 22.07 -18.97
N ASP A 816 31.93 21.62 -18.21
CA ASP A 816 33.32 21.49 -18.61
C ASP A 816 33.56 20.06 -19.12
N LEU A 817 33.89 19.91 -20.41
CA LEU A 817 34.15 18.61 -21.04
C LEU A 817 35.58 18.09 -20.81
N SER A 818 36.54 18.97 -20.50
CA SER A 818 37.91 18.61 -20.12
C SER A 818 37.91 17.98 -18.73
N CYS A 819 37.22 18.63 -17.78
CA CYS A 819 37.07 18.17 -16.41
C CYS A 819 35.89 17.19 -16.20
N LYS A 820 35.05 16.98 -17.23
CA LYS A 820 33.84 16.13 -17.21
C LYS A 820 32.92 16.45 -16.03
N ARG A 821 32.61 17.73 -15.83
CA ARG A 821 31.81 18.20 -14.70
C ARG A 821 30.89 19.36 -15.03
N VAL A 822 29.77 19.45 -14.31
CA VAL A 822 29.08 20.72 -14.15
C VAL A 822 29.95 21.60 -13.25
N TYR A 823 30.27 22.82 -13.71
CA TYR A 823 31.09 23.77 -12.95
C TYR A 823 30.27 24.91 -12.33
N GLY A 824 29.10 25.22 -12.90
CA GLY A 824 28.21 26.24 -12.38
C GLY A 824 26.81 26.20 -13.00
N PHE A 825 25.98 27.12 -12.53
CA PHE A 825 24.58 27.28 -12.92
C PHE A 825 24.35 28.71 -13.39
N LYS A 826 23.94 28.87 -14.65
CA LYS A 826 23.49 30.14 -15.24
C LYS A 826 21.99 30.27 -14.97
N VAL A 827 21.58 31.30 -14.26
CA VAL A 827 20.18 31.56 -13.90
C VAL A 827 19.72 32.84 -14.58
N MET A 828 18.61 32.76 -15.32
CA MET A 828 17.93 33.93 -15.88
C MET A 828 16.51 33.99 -15.32
N ALA A 829 16.14 35.14 -14.75
CA ALA A 829 14.83 35.43 -14.21
C ALA A 829 14.28 36.70 -14.85
N ILE A 830 13.02 36.68 -15.24
CA ILE A 830 12.25 37.84 -15.69
C ILE A 830 10.84 37.77 -15.09
N HIS A 831 10.11 38.88 -15.05
CA HIS A 831 8.73 38.85 -14.58
C HIS A 831 7.84 37.92 -15.43
N GLY A 832 6.86 37.31 -14.76
CA GLY A 832 5.98 36.26 -15.27
C GLY A 832 4.91 36.74 -16.25
N SER A 833 3.76 36.07 -16.24
CA SER A 833 2.68 36.28 -17.22
C SER A 833 1.57 37.24 -16.76
N MET A 834 1.45 37.57 -15.47
CA MET A 834 0.52 38.62 -14.98
C MET A 834 1.09 40.03 -15.07
N THR A 835 2.41 40.17 -15.19
CA THR A 835 3.06 41.46 -15.49
C THR A 835 3.00 41.71 -17.00
N PRO A 836 2.16 42.63 -17.50
CA PRO A 836 2.02 42.88 -18.94
C PRO A 836 3.29 43.51 -19.55
N VAL A 837 4.12 44.13 -18.71
CA VAL A 837 5.40 44.75 -19.08
C VAL A 837 6.50 44.23 -18.16
N LYS A 838 7.67 43.93 -18.71
CA LYS A 838 8.81 43.33 -18.01
C LYS A 838 9.86 44.40 -17.69
N TYR A 839 9.63 45.15 -16.62
CA TYR A 839 10.55 46.18 -16.14
C TYR A 839 11.81 45.63 -15.46
N SER A 840 11.72 44.45 -14.83
CA SER A 840 12.83 43.85 -14.07
C SER A 840 13.26 42.50 -14.64
N GLY A 841 14.56 42.23 -14.55
CA GLY A 841 15.20 41.00 -14.97
C GLY A 841 16.53 40.78 -14.27
N CYS A 842 16.95 39.54 -14.09
CA CYS A 842 18.21 39.16 -13.47
C CYS A 842 18.86 38.03 -14.29
N LEU A 843 20.13 38.19 -14.65
CA LEU A 843 20.96 37.14 -15.25
C LEU A 843 22.23 37.01 -14.43
N GLY A 844 22.48 35.84 -13.83
CA GLY A 844 23.64 35.63 -12.97
C GLY A 844 24.07 34.17 -12.90
N TYR A 845 25.15 33.94 -12.15
CA TYR A 845 25.86 32.67 -12.12
C TYR A 845 26.09 32.21 -10.67
N ALA A 846 25.99 30.91 -10.42
CA ALA A 846 26.36 30.28 -9.15
C ALA A 846 27.38 29.15 -9.39
N PRO A 847 28.40 28.99 -8.53
CA PRO A 847 29.33 27.87 -8.62
C PRO A 847 28.62 26.54 -8.31
N CYS A 848 29.08 25.45 -8.93
CA CYS A 848 28.68 24.09 -8.55
C CYS A 848 29.70 23.54 -7.53
N PRO A 849 29.29 23.08 -6.34
CA PRO A 849 30.19 22.47 -5.36
C PRO A 849 30.99 21.28 -5.92
N LEU A 850 32.20 21.08 -5.42
CA LEU A 850 33.10 20.02 -5.92
C LEU A 850 32.63 18.62 -5.50
N TYR A 851 31.98 17.93 -6.44
CA TYR A 851 31.61 16.52 -6.35
C TYR A 851 32.68 15.57 -6.95
N GLY A 852 32.60 14.29 -6.59
CA GLY A 852 33.49 13.20 -7.03
C GLY A 852 34.59 12.77 -6.04
N GLY A 853 34.81 13.52 -4.96
CA GLY A 853 35.75 13.17 -3.87
C GLY A 853 37.17 13.74 -4.02
N ASP A 854 38.02 13.51 -3.02
CA ASP A 854 39.31 14.21 -2.87
C ASP A 854 40.45 13.67 -3.77
N GLY A 855 40.31 12.45 -4.29
CA GLY A 855 41.36 11.71 -5.01
C GLY A 855 41.37 11.88 -6.54
N LEU A 856 40.68 12.89 -7.09
CA LEU A 856 40.55 13.06 -8.54
C LEU A 856 41.83 13.61 -9.19
N GLU A 857 42.15 13.09 -10.37
CA GLU A 857 43.15 13.69 -11.28
C GLU A 857 42.73 15.13 -11.63
N THR A 858 43.71 16.02 -11.76
CA THR A 858 43.50 17.45 -12.02
C THR A 858 43.72 17.79 -13.49
N ARG A 859 42.85 18.59 -14.10
CA ARG A 859 42.85 18.93 -15.53
C ARG A 859 42.61 20.42 -15.80
N PRO A 860 43.11 20.96 -16.93
CA PRO A 860 42.86 22.35 -17.32
C PRO A 860 41.37 22.58 -17.58
N ILE A 861 40.84 23.69 -17.05
CA ILE A 861 39.42 24.03 -17.24
C ILE A 861 39.06 24.30 -18.71
N GLN A 862 37.86 23.89 -19.09
CA GLN A 862 37.18 24.29 -20.32
C GLN A 862 35.84 24.92 -19.96
N TYR A 863 35.68 26.22 -20.23
CA TYR A 863 34.39 26.89 -20.12
C TYR A 863 33.39 26.37 -21.15
N ALA A 864 32.11 26.44 -20.82
CA ALA A 864 31.03 26.13 -21.76
C ALA A 864 30.97 27.18 -22.89
N ASP A 865 30.72 26.72 -24.11
CA ASP A 865 30.12 27.57 -25.14
C ASP A 865 28.70 27.95 -24.67
N GLU A 866 28.46 29.24 -24.50
CA GLU A 866 27.24 29.80 -23.93
C GLU A 866 26.41 30.58 -24.96
N GLU A 867 25.08 30.45 -24.87
CA GLU A 867 24.17 31.28 -25.66
C GLU A 867 24.09 32.69 -25.08
N ASN A 868 24.16 33.70 -25.96
CA ASN A 868 24.05 35.11 -25.60
C ASN A 868 22.58 35.50 -25.32
N ASN A 869 22.10 35.12 -24.14
CA ASN A 869 20.75 35.42 -23.68
C ASN A 869 20.63 36.90 -23.28
N GLU A 870 20.24 37.75 -24.22
CA GLU A 870 19.96 39.16 -23.95
C GLU A 870 18.78 39.32 -22.98
N LEU A 871 19.00 40.05 -21.89
CA LEU A 871 18.00 40.33 -20.88
C LEU A 871 17.03 41.43 -21.37
N ILE A 872 16.02 41.03 -22.16
CA ILE A 872 15.00 41.93 -22.72
C ILE A 872 14.06 42.42 -21.60
N THR A 873 14.31 43.65 -21.15
CA THR A 873 13.48 44.40 -20.19
C THR A 873 13.11 45.75 -20.79
N GLU A 874 11.88 46.21 -20.58
CA GLU A 874 11.48 47.58 -20.93
C GLU A 874 12.04 48.59 -19.92
N HIS A 875 12.45 49.76 -20.40
CA HIS A 875 12.94 50.82 -19.53
C HIS A 875 11.79 51.39 -18.69
N ARG A 876 12.04 51.56 -17.39
CA ARG A 876 11.20 52.29 -16.45
C ARG A 876 12.06 53.41 -15.87
N ASP A 877 11.52 54.62 -15.84
CA ASP A 877 12.17 55.75 -15.18
C ASP A 877 12.46 55.42 -13.71
N GLU A 878 13.57 55.92 -13.17
CA GLU A 878 13.92 55.73 -11.77
C GLU A 878 12.84 56.35 -10.87
N ILE A 879 12.42 55.59 -9.86
CA ILE A 879 11.35 56.02 -8.94
C ILE A 879 11.94 57.10 -8.03
N VAL A 880 11.61 58.36 -8.34
CA VAL A 880 12.03 59.51 -7.55
C VAL A 880 11.43 59.43 -6.15
N VAL A 881 12.27 59.08 -5.17
CA VAL A 881 11.95 59.13 -3.75
C VAL A 881 11.97 60.60 -3.32
N VAL A 882 10.87 61.10 -2.77
CA VAL A 882 10.80 62.48 -2.25
C VAL A 882 11.48 62.52 -0.88
N GLU A 883 12.63 63.19 -0.80
CA GLU A 883 13.47 63.22 0.42
C GLU A 883 12.77 63.94 1.58
N ASP A 884 12.49 65.25 1.48
CA ASP A 884 11.59 65.94 2.44
C ASP A 884 10.94 67.18 1.83
N ASP A 885 9.90 67.71 2.48
CA ASP A 885 9.35 69.04 2.21
C ASP A 885 9.18 69.87 3.50
N THR A 886 9.22 71.20 3.34
CA THR A 886 9.17 72.18 4.44
C THR A 886 7.75 72.71 4.73
N TYR A 887 6.70 72.04 4.25
CA TYR A 887 5.34 72.61 4.27
C TYR A 887 4.69 72.61 5.67
N ASP A 888 5.00 71.60 6.49
CA ASP A 888 4.46 71.48 7.86
C ASP A 888 5.33 72.13 8.94
N ASP A 889 6.44 72.75 8.54
CA ASP A 889 7.37 73.46 9.42
C ASP A 889 6.69 74.58 10.22
N ASP A 890 7.30 74.95 11.35
CA ASP A 890 6.93 76.17 12.07
C ASP A 890 7.71 77.33 11.48
N VAL A 891 7.11 78.02 10.50
CA VAL A 891 7.58 79.33 10.08
C VAL A 891 7.27 80.31 11.22
N ASP A 892 8.30 80.84 11.88
CA ASP A 892 8.13 81.92 12.85
C ASP A 892 7.40 83.10 12.19
N PRO A 893 6.38 83.70 12.84
CA PRO A 893 5.60 84.77 12.22
C PRO A 893 6.49 85.98 11.96
N ASP A 894 6.54 86.41 10.70
CA ASP A 894 7.35 87.53 10.21
C ASP A 894 7.14 88.76 11.12
N PRO A 895 8.22 89.36 11.67
CA PRO A 895 8.09 90.32 12.75
C PRO A 895 7.35 91.58 12.30
N THR A 896 6.13 91.76 12.83
CA THR A 896 5.20 92.83 12.46
C THR A 896 5.90 94.19 12.41
N PRO A 897 5.87 94.92 11.27
CA PRO A 897 6.63 96.15 11.11
C PRO A 897 6.23 97.18 12.16
N ALA A 898 7.21 97.69 12.91
CA ALA A 898 6.99 98.56 14.05
C ALA A 898 6.26 99.86 13.64
N PRO A 899 5.31 100.35 14.46
CA PRO A 899 4.56 101.56 14.14
C PRO A 899 5.48 102.79 14.07
N ALA A 900 5.29 103.62 13.05
CA ALA A 900 6.15 104.76 12.78
C ALA A 900 6.14 105.78 13.95
N PRO A 901 7.30 106.24 14.43
CA PRO A 901 7.38 107.19 15.55
C PRO A 901 6.88 108.58 15.14
N ALA A 902 6.21 109.25 16.08
CA ALA A 902 5.68 110.60 15.88
C ALA A 902 6.78 111.68 15.83
N ILE A 903 6.49 112.78 15.13
CA ILE A 903 7.43 113.86 14.85
C ILE A 903 7.75 114.69 16.11
N ALA A 904 9.04 114.89 16.37
CA ALA A 904 9.54 115.95 17.25
C ALA A 904 10.72 116.68 16.59
N ARG A 905 10.75 118.01 16.76
CA ARG A 905 11.91 118.89 16.47
C ARG A 905 12.83 118.92 17.72
N GLU A 906 14.06 119.46 17.74
CA GLU A 906 14.74 120.42 16.86
C GLU A 906 16.28 120.38 17.08
N ALA A 907 17.09 120.81 16.09
CA ALA A 907 18.52 121.20 16.16
C ALA A 907 19.60 120.21 16.71
N GLY A 908 20.87 120.23 16.29
CA GLY A 908 21.54 120.95 15.18
C GLY A 908 23.09 120.95 15.31
N SER A 909 23.83 120.99 14.19
CA SER A 909 25.33 120.97 14.08
C SER A 909 26.06 119.68 14.54
N ALA A 910 27.22 119.27 14.01
CA ALA A 910 28.03 119.69 12.85
C ALA A 910 28.84 118.50 12.27
N ALA A 911 29.56 118.68 11.15
CA ALA A 911 30.33 117.66 10.40
C ALA A 911 31.87 117.88 10.53
N PRO A 912 32.82 117.27 9.76
CA PRO A 912 32.73 116.18 8.74
C PRO A 912 33.89 115.11 8.69
N ALA A 913 33.63 113.96 8.02
CA ALA A 913 34.55 113.16 7.16
C ALA A 913 35.90 112.58 7.73
N PRO A 914 36.67 111.71 7.01
CA PRO A 914 36.47 111.08 5.68
C PRO A 914 36.59 109.52 5.63
N SER A 915 36.40 108.94 4.44
CA SER A 915 36.66 107.51 4.09
C SER A 915 38.07 107.27 3.51
N PRO A 916 38.52 106.00 3.37
CA PRO A 916 38.69 105.41 2.01
C PRO A 916 38.43 103.86 1.94
N VAL A 917 37.92 103.28 0.82
CA VAL A 917 38.63 102.48 -0.25
C VAL A 917 39.27 101.13 0.23
N ALA A 918 39.19 99.96 -0.43
CA ALA A 918 38.32 99.38 -1.49
C ALA A 918 38.54 97.83 -1.64
N THR A 919 37.89 97.23 -2.65
CA THR A 919 37.94 95.84 -3.21
C THR A 919 39.34 95.40 -3.76
N PRO A 920 39.59 94.14 -4.27
CA PRO A 920 38.68 93.04 -4.68
C PRO A 920 39.07 91.56 -4.32
N THR A 921 38.33 90.63 -4.93
CA THR A 921 38.44 89.15 -5.10
C THR A 921 39.79 88.61 -5.63
N PRO A 922 40.09 87.28 -5.58
CA PRO A 922 39.60 86.34 -6.62
C PRO A 922 39.31 84.86 -6.22
N THR A 923 38.66 84.15 -7.14
CA THR A 923 38.32 82.70 -7.13
C THR A 923 39.45 81.84 -7.72
N THR A 924 39.62 80.58 -7.30
CA THR A 924 40.20 79.51 -8.15
C THR A 924 39.72 78.11 -7.73
N VAL A 925 39.66 77.18 -8.69
CA VAL A 925 39.28 75.75 -8.57
C VAL A 925 40.55 74.87 -8.62
N VAL A 926 40.57 73.73 -7.93
CA VAL A 926 41.40 72.54 -8.25
C VAL A 926 40.70 71.27 -7.73
N SER A 927 40.94 70.13 -8.37
CA SER A 927 40.35 68.81 -8.06
C SER A 927 41.42 67.78 -7.62
N THR A 928 41.01 66.51 -7.43
CA THR A 928 41.78 65.24 -7.50
C THR A 928 42.32 64.53 -6.23
N THR A 929 42.21 63.19 -6.28
CA THR A 929 43.12 62.12 -5.76
C THR A 929 43.31 61.84 -4.26
N SER A 930 42.57 60.81 -3.78
CA SER A 930 43.06 59.47 -3.35
C SER A 930 44.04 59.22 -2.17
N ALA A 931 43.67 58.18 -1.38
CA ALA A 931 44.49 57.05 -0.88
C ALA A 931 45.07 57.01 0.57
N SER A 932 45.25 55.76 1.01
CA SER A 932 45.97 55.18 2.18
C SER A 932 45.55 55.48 3.63
N GLU A 933 44.95 54.43 4.23
CA GLU A 933 45.46 53.67 5.40
C GLU A 933 45.92 54.39 6.68
N LYS A 934 45.37 53.93 7.83
CA LYS A 934 46.21 53.54 8.98
C LYS A 934 45.55 52.55 9.96
N GLU A 935 46.07 51.32 9.89
CA GLU A 935 46.52 50.49 11.01
C GLU A 935 46.26 50.99 12.45
N VAL A 936 45.60 50.17 13.27
CA VAL A 936 45.58 50.26 14.75
C VAL A 936 45.87 48.87 15.33
N ALA A 937 46.83 48.78 16.25
CA ALA A 937 47.41 47.52 16.70
C ALA A 937 46.67 46.87 17.89
N VAL A 938 46.80 45.54 17.99
CA VAL A 938 46.34 44.72 19.13
C VAL A 938 47.52 44.37 20.03
N VAL A 939 47.37 44.51 21.35
CA VAL A 939 48.35 44.05 22.37
C VAL A 939 47.59 43.33 23.51
N PRO A 940 48.02 42.13 23.95
CA PRO A 940 47.23 41.28 24.86
C PRO A 940 47.58 41.42 26.35
N ILE A 941 46.70 40.92 27.22
CA ILE A 941 46.94 40.70 28.67
C ILE A 941 46.65 39.23 29.02
N LYS A 942 47.30 38.71 30.08
CA LYS A 942 47.57 37.28 30.30
C LYS A 942 47.40 36.87 31.78
N ALA A 943 46.63 35.81 32.04
CA ALA A 943 46.62 34.99 33.28
C ALA A 943 45.97 33.63 32.91
N THR A 944 46.57 32.44 33.02
CA THR A 944 47.42 31.77 34.06
C THR A 944 46.60 31.03 35.13
N GLU A 945 46.94 29.76 35.33
CA GLU A 945 46.24 28.75 36.14
C GLU A 945 46.62 28.82 37.64
N VAL A 946 45.73 28.36 38.53
CA VAL A 946 46.03 27.59 39.76
C VAL A 946 44.80 26.68 40.04
N ALA A 947 45.01 25.53 40.69
CA ALA A 947 43.96 24.57 41.07
C ALA A 947 43.80 24.41 42.59
N ASP A 948 42.71 23.71 42.98
CA ASP A 948 42.66 22.64 44.00
C ASP A 948 41.70 22.78 45.22
N ASN A 949 41.10 21.63 45.56
CA ASN A 949 40.41 21.14 46.79
C ASN A 949 39.77 22.07 47.85
N GLY A 950 38.61 21.64 48.39
CA GLY A 950 38.11 22.07 49.71
C GLY A 950 36.65 21.73 50.07
N SER A 951 36.41 20.67 50.85
CA SER A 951 35.07 20.25 51.36
C SER A 951 34.76 20.78 52.77
N VAL A 952 33.48 20.94 53.15
CA VAL A 952 32.94 20.65 54.52
C VAL A 952 31.39 20.66 54.61
N VAL A 953 30.84 19.91 55.57
CA VAL A 953 29.42 19.60 55.91
C VAL A 953 28.70 20.73 56.72
N ALA A 954 27.39 20.83 56.98
CA ALA A 954 26.15 20.00 56.85
C ALA A 954 24.88 20.95 56.77
N ALA A 955 23.59 20.67 57.10
CA ALA A 955 22.89 19.51 57.70
C ALA A 955 21.33 19.53 57.52
N VAL A 956 20.71 18.33 57.40
CA VAL A 956 19.48 17.80 58.08
C VAL A 956 18.11 18.52 58.01
N ALA A 957 17.04 17.69 57.95
CA ALA A 957 15.58 17.95 58.16
C ALA A 957 14.77 18.55 56.98
N SER A 958 13.51 18.17 56.74
CA SER A 958 12.68 17.07 57.29
C SER A 958 11.63 16.57 56.28
N SER A 959 11.21 15.30 56.40
CA SER A 959 10.20 14.66 55.54
C SER A 959 8.80 14.68 56.15
N THR A 960 7.77 15.01 55.36
CA THR A 960 6.35 14.79 55.69
C THR A 960 5.65 14.02 54.56
N PRO A 961 4.88 12.95 54.86
CA PRO A 961 4.14 12.21 53.84
C PRO A 961 2.86 12.95 53.43
N VAL A 962 2.65 13.12 52.12
CA VAL A 962 1.39 13.63 51.56
C VAL A 962 0.53 12.44 51.14
N SER A 963 -0.62 12.25 51.79
CA SER A 963 -1.57 11.20 51.43
C SER A 963 -2.17 11.44 50.03
N PRO A 964 -2.32 10.40 49.18
CA PRO A 964 -2.97 10.55 47.88
C PRO A 964 -4.44 10.92 48.05
N SER A 965 -4.94 11.87 47.26
CA SER A 965 -6.32 12.34 47.34
C SER A 965 -7.28 11.44 46.56
N ASN A 966 -8.47 11.21 47.13
CA ASN A 966 -9.51 10.32 46.59
C ASN A 966 -9.91 10.66 45.14
N ALA A 967 -9.79 11.92 44.72
CA ALA A 967 -10.06 12.37 43.35
C ALA A 967 -9.31 11.56 42.27
N THR A 968 -8.15 10.98 42.60
CA THR A 968 -7.39 10.11 41.69
C THR A 968 -8.10 8.77 41.45
N ILE A 969 -8.74 8.23 42.49
CA ILE A 969 -9.51 6.98 42.46
C ILE A 969 -10.85 7.20 41.75
N ASP A 970 -11.55 8.30 42.05
CA ASP A 970 -12.82 8.65 41.41
C ASP A 970 -12.64 8.84 39.88
N MET A 971 -11.53 9.47 39.45
CA MET A 971 -11.17 9.59 38.04
C MET A 971 -10.91 8.23 37.38
N LEU A 972 -10.28 7.28 38.10
CA LEU A 972 -10.03 5.93 37.58
C LEU A 972 -11.32 5.11 37.48
N GLN A 973 -12.19 5.16 38.50
CA GLN A 973 -13.50 4.50 38.46
C GLN A 973 -14.38 5.05 37.33
N THR A 974 -14.38 6.37 37.12
CA THR A 974 -15.07 7.01 35.98
C THR A 974 -14.54 6.52 34.62
N LYS A 975 -13.22 6.29 34.50
CA LYS A 975 -12.61 5.74 33.28
C LYS A 975 -12.90 4.25 33.08
N ILE A 976 -13.03 3.46 34.15
CA ILE A 976 -13.40 2.04 34.11
C ILE A 976 -14.85 1.90 33.63
N ALA A 977 -15.80 2.64 34.24
CA ALA A 977 -17.20 2.64 33.80
C ALA A 977 -17.35 3.08 32.32
N ALA A 978 -16.51 4.01 31.86
CA ALA A 978 -16.46 4.45 30.46
C ALA A 978 -15.79 3.42 29.51
N LEU A 979 -15.08 2.42 30.02
CA LEU A 979 -14.56 1.27 29.25
C LEU A 979 -15.58 0.13 29.23
N GLU A 980 -16.23 -0.18 30.35
CA GLU A 980 -17.30 -1.18 30.44
C GLU A 980 -18.45 -0.84 29.48
N ALA A 981 -18.89 0.43 29.47
CA ALA A 981 -19.90 0.93 28.53
C ALA A 981 -19.46 0.89 27.04
N ARG A 982 -18.15 0.76 26.74
CA ARG A 982 -17.63 0.56 25.38
C ARG A 982 -17.55 -0.91 24.99
N ILE A 983 -17.25 -1.79 25.94
CA ILE A 983 -17.29 -3.24 25.75
C ILE A 983 -18.72 -3.67 25.43
N GLU A 984 -19.73 -3.18 26.16
CA GLU A 984 -21.14 -3.46 25.86
C GLU A 984 -21.56 -3.00 24.45
N VAL A 985 -21.00 -1.90 23.94
CA VAL A 985 -21.22 -1.44 22.56
C VAL A 985 -20.55 -2.38 21.53
N SER A 986 -19.40 -2.99 21.86
CA SER A 986 -18.74 -3.99 21.03
C SER A 986 -19.54 -5.30 20.96
N GLU A 987 -20.02 -5.80 22.10
CA GLU A 987 -20.89 -6.99 22.16
C GLU A 987 -22.20 -6.78 21.37
N ARG A 988 -22.78 -5.58 21.46
CA ARG A 988 -23.95 -5.17 20.64
C ARG A 988 -23.62 -5.10 19.15
N HIS A 989 -22.37 -4.81 18.76
CA HIS A 989 -21.92 -4.83 17.36
C HIS A 989 -21.76 -6.28 16.84
N GLU A 990 -21.14 -7.19 17.61
CA GLU A 990 -21.07 -8.61 17.25
C GLU A 990 -22.47 -9.24 17.14
N ALA A 991 -23.38 -8.92 18.08
CA ALA A 991 -24.78 -9.34 18.01
C ALA A 991 -25.56 -8.75 16.82
N LEU A 992 -25.09 -7.64 16.24
CA LEU A 992 -25.62 -7.08 14.99
C LEU A 992 -25.06 -7.83 13.77
N MET A 993 -23.76 -8.10 13.73
CA MET A 993 -23.10 -8.86 12.66
C MET A 993 -23.65 -10.30 12.57
N ALA A 994 -23.87 -10.97 13.70
CA ALA A 994 -24.53 -12.27 13.76
C ALA A 994 -25.98 -12.24 13.21
N LYS A 995 -26.70 -11.13 13.40
CA LYS A 995 -28.04 -10.93 12.80
C LYS A 995 -27.98 -10.65 11.31
N ILE A 996 -26.95 -9.99 10.80
CA ILE A 996 -26.72 -9.74 9.37
C ILE A 996 -26.46 -11.08 8.66
N LEU A 997 -25.50 -11.88 9.14
CA LEU A 997 -25.21 -13.22 8.60
C LEU A 997 -26.45 -14.15 8.65
N ALA A 998 -27.25 -14.06 9.71
CA ALA A 998 -28.51 -14.81 9.83
C ALA A 998 -29.65 -14.29 8.93
N LEU A 999 -29.54 -13.08 8.37
CA LEU A 999 -30.45 -12.54 7.35
C LEU A 999 -29.97 -12.87 5.93
N GLU A 1000 -28.67 -12.83 5.67
CA GLU A 1000 -28.05 -13.25 4.40
C GLU A 1000 -28.35 -14.73 4.12
N LYS A 1001 -28.11 -15.61 5.11
CA LYS A 1001 -28.48 -17.04 5.01
C LYS A 1001 -29.99 -17.28 4.83
N LYS A 1002 -30.85 -16.32 5.19
CA LYS A 1002 -32.31 -16.35 4.94
C LYS A 1002 -32.72 -15.74 3.60
N LEU A 1003 -31.83 -15.00 2.94
CA LEU A 1003 -31.98 -14.53 1.55
C LEU A 1003 -31.56 -15.61 0.58
N GLU A 1004 -30.39 -16.24 0.78
CA GLU A 1004 -29.92 -17.39 0.00
C GLU A 1004 -30.95 -18.53 0.00
N ALA A 1005 -31.47 -18.88 1.19
CA ALA A 1005 -32.53 -19.87 1.35
C ALA A 1005 -33.89 -19.49 0.73
N LYS A 1006 -34.02 -18.29 0.13
CA LYS A 1006 -35.20 -17.80 -0.58
C LYS A 1006 -35.05 -17.70 -2.10
N GLU A 1007 -33.83 -17.76 -2.63
CA GLU A 1007 -33.61 -17.74 -4.09
C GLU A 1007 -33.75 -19.13 -4.74
N VAL A 1008 -33.75 -20.20 -3.93
CA VAL A 1008 -33.98 -21.58 -4.42
C VAL A 1008 -35.49 -21.89 -4.55
N VAL A 1009 -36.14 -21.22 -5.50
CA VAL A 1009 -37.49 -21.59 -5.99
C VAL A 1009 -37.49 -21.55 -7.52
N PRO A 1010 -37.83 -22.64 -8.24
CA PRO A 1010 -37.73 -22.70 -9.69
C PRO A 1010 -38.76 -21.80 -10.38
N ALA A 1011 -38.31 -21.08 -11.42
CA ALA A 1011 -39.15 -20.14 -12.15
C ALA A 1011 -40.19 -20.84 -13.05
N SER A 1012 -41.44 -20.88 -12.61
CA SER A 1012 -42.60 -21.28 -13.43
C SER A 1012 -43.86 -20.54 -12.97
N ALA A 1013 -44.52 -19.82 -13.90
CA ALA A 1013 -45.65 -18.89 -13.68
C ALA A 1013 -45.37 -17.76 -12.66
N VAL A 1014 -45.50 -16.48 -13.00
CA VAL A 1014 -46.76 -15.77 -13.26
C VAL A 1014 -46.42 -14.42 -13.94
N ALA A 1015 -47.23 -14.02 -14.94
CA ALA A 1015 -47.16 -12.69 -15.54
C ALA A 1015 -48.13 -11.71 -14.84
N SER A 1016 -47.99 -10.41 -15.14
CA SER A 1016 -48.83 -9.30 -14.67
C SER A 1016 -48.79 -8.97 -13.17
N GLN A 1017 -47.94 -8.00 -12.81
CA GLN A 1017 -48.39 -6.74 -12.22
C GLN A 1017 -47.29 -5.68 -12.36
N GLY A 1018 -47.64 -4.52 -12.91
CA GLY A 1018 -46.70 -3.42 -13.13
C GLY A 1018 -46.56 -2.54 -11.89
N VAL A 1019 -45.44 -2.68 -11.17
CA VAL A 1019 -44.95 -1.69 -10.20
C VAL A 1019 -43.48 -1.44 -10.51
N ASP A 1020 -43.08 -0.16 -10.52
CA ASP A 1020 -41.77 0.26 -11.03
C ASP A 1020 -40.62 -0.19 -10.13
N ARG A 1021 -40.07 -1.37 -10.44
CA ARG A 1021 -38.92 -1.95 -9.73
C ARG A 1021 -37.65 -1.12 -9.86
N VAL A 1022 -37.49 -0.30 -10.90
CA VAL A 1022 -36.29 0.52 -11.11
C VAL A 1022 -36.26 1.60 -10.03
N SER A 1023 -37.36 2.35 -9.88
CA SER A 1023 -37.49 3.39 -8.84
C SER A 1023 -37.24 2.87 -7.42
N VAL A 1024 -37.65 1.62 -7.12
CA VAL A 1024 -37.46 0.99 -5.80
C VAL A 1024 -36.02 0.51 -5.59
N LEU A 1025 -35.31 0.15 -6.66
CA LEU A 1025 -33.89 -0.22 -6.60
C LEU A 1025 -32.99 1.03 -6.49
N GLU A 1026 -33.26 2.09 -7.25
CA GLU A 1026 -32.51 3.34 -7.20
C GLU A 1026 -32.60 4.00 -5.81
N ASN A 1027 -33.81 4.09 -5.23
CA ASN A 1027 -33.99 4.58 -3.86
C ASN A 1027 -33.32 3.68 -2.80
N ARG A 1028 -33.14 2.37 -3.07
CA ARG A 1028 -32.39 1.47 -2.19
C ARG A 1028 -30.88 1.63 -2.31
N LEU A 1029 -30.35 1.85 -3.52
CA LEU A 1029 -28.94 2.17 -3.77
C LEU A 1029 -28.56 3.49 -3.10
N ALA A 1030 -29.32 4.56 -3.32
CA ALA A 1030 -29.09 5.85 -2.66
C ALA A 1030 -29.14 5.74 -1.12
N SER A 1031 -30.04 4.91 -0.57
CA SER A 1031 -30.10 4.62 0.87
C SER A 1031 -28.95 3.72 1.38
N MET A 1032 -28.30 2.95 0.52
CA MET A 1032 -27.08 2.20 0.84
C MET A 1032 -25.84 3.09 0.82
N ASP A 1033 -25.68 3.94 -0.20
CA ASP A 1033 -24.54 4.85 -0.30
C ASP A 1033 -24.52 5.84 0.88
N GLN A 1034 -25.67 6.43 1.24
CA GLN A 1034 -25.79 7.28 2.42
C GLN A 1034 -25.41 6.55 3.73
N LYS A 1035 -25.65 5.23 3.82
CA LYS A 1035 -25.24 4.40 4.96
C LYS A 1035 -23.75 4.06 4.92
N MET A 1036 -23.16 3.82 3.74
CA MET A 1036 -21.71 3.67 3.59
C MET A 1036 -20.98 4.94 3.98
N ASP A 1037 -21.41 6.12 3.55
CA ASP A 1037 -20.80 7.38 3.94
C ASP A 1037 -20.90 7.63 5.45
N THR A 1038 -22.07 7.36 6.05
CA THR A 1038 -22.24 7.40 7.50
C THR A 1038 -21.29 6.42 8.22
N MET A 1039 -21.08 5.22 7.67
CA MET A 1039 -20.15 4.22 8.20
C MET A 1039 -18.69 4.65 8.06
N ASN A 1040 -18.30 5.23 6.92
CA ASN A 1040 -16.97 5.77 6.66
C ASN A 1040 -16.63 6.95 7.58
N ILE A 1041 -17.61 7.83 7.86
CA ILE A 1041 -17.47 8.91 8.85
C ILE A 1041 -17.24 8.33 10.25
N ASN A 1042 -18.03 7.33 10.64
CA ASN A 1042 -17.88 6.66 11.95
C ASN A 1042 -16.54 5.91 12.08
N LEU A 1043 -16.04 5.28 11.01
CA LEU A 1043 -14.73 4.63 10.99
C LEU A 1043 -13.59 5.65 11.15
N ARG A 1044 -13.63 6.78 10.45
CA ARG A 1044 -12.65 7.88 10.63
C ARG A 1044 -12.70 8.48 12.04
N LEU A 1045 -13.88 8.55 12.65
CA LEU A 1045 -14.03 8.96 14.05
C LEU A 1045 -13.49 7.90 15.02
N LEU A 1046 -13.60 6.60 14.72
CA LEU A 1046 -12.95 5.54 15.51
C LEU A 1046 -11.42 5.68 15.44
N ASP A 1047 -10.86 5.77 14.23
CA ASP A 1047 -9.42 5.80 13.98
C ASP A 1047 -8.74 7.03 14.63
N GLY A 1048 -9.38 8.20 14.53
CA GLY A 1048 -8.97 9.41 15.25
C GLY A 1048 -9.09 9.30 16.79
N ASN A 1049 -9.93 8.41 17.32
CA ASN A 1049 -10.03 8.13 18.75
C ASN A 1049 -9.03 7.06 19.22
N VAL A 1050 -8.71 6.06 18.39
CA VAL A 1050 -7.62 5.08 18.63
C VAL A 1050 -6.28 5.81 18.67
N SER A 1051 -6.04 6.72 17.74
CA SER A 1051 -4.83 7.58 17.72
C SER A 1051 -4.68 8.41 19.00
N ARG A 1052 -5.78 8.97 19.53
CA ARG A 1052 -5.77 9.69 20.83
C ARG A 1052 -5.53 8.76 22.01
N LEU A 1053 -6.03 7.53 21.96
CA LEU A 1053 -5.80 6.52 22.99
C LEU A 1053 -4.34 6.09 23.03
N ALA A 1054 -3.71 5.83 21.88
CA ALA A 1054 -2.29 5.52 21.77
C ALA A 1054 -1.42 6.64 22.39
N ASN A 1055 -1.60 7.88 21.97
CA ASN A 1055 -0.88 9.05 22.52
C ASN A 1055 -1.16 9.29 24.02
N SER A 1056 -2.28 8.79 24.54
CA SER A 1056 -2.61 8.85 25.97
C SER A 1056 -1.90 7.74 26.77
N LEU A 1057 -1.83 6.54 26.21
CA LEU A 1057 -1.12 5.40 26.80
C LEU A 1057 0.40 5.63 26.78
N GLU A 1058 0.94 6.23 25.72
CA GLU A 1058 2.35 6.63 25.64
C GLU A 1058 2.71 7.67 26.72
N LYS A 1059 1.84 8.66 26.94
CA LYS A 1059 2.01 9.62 28.05
C LYS A 1059 1.91 8.96 29.43
N ILE A 1060 1.03 7.97 29.60
CA ILE A 1060 0.94 7.21 30.85
C ILE A 1060 2.21 6.36 31.06
N ALA A 1061 2.72 5.70 30.02
CA ALA A 1061 3.98 4.95 30.09
C ALA A 1061 5.18 5.86 30.42
N SER A 1062 5.23 7.06 29.83
CA SER A 1062 6.23 8.09 30.17
C SER A 1062 6.15 8.51 31.64
N ILE A 1063 4.94 8.77 32.16
CA ILE A 1063 4.72 9.13 33.58
C ILE A 1063 5.07 7.97 34.54
N LEU A 1064 4.91 6.72 34.11
CA LEU A 1064 5.26 5.52 34.87
C LEU A 1064 6.73 5.07 34.69
N SER A 1065 7.54 5.83 33.95
CA SER A 1065 8.98 5.58 33.73
C SER A 1065 9.90 6.47 34.57
N VAL A 1066 9.33 7.18 35.56
CA VAL A 1066 9.99 8.10 36.51
C VAL A 1066 9.61 7.71 37.94
#